data_AF-A0A484QID7-F1
#
_entry.id   AF-A0A484QID7-F1
#
_cell.length_a   1.000
_cell.length_b   1.000
_cell.length_c   1.000
_cell.angle_alpha   90.00
_cell.angle_beta   90.00
_cell.angle_gamma   90.00
#
_symmetry.space_group_name_H-M   'P 1'
#
loop_
_entity.id
_entity.type
_entity.pdbx_description
1 polymer ?
#
loop_
_entity_poly.entity_id
_entity_poly.type
_entity_poly.pdbx_seq_one_letter_code
_entity_poly.pdbx_strand_id
1 'polypeptide(L)'
;MKKTTAGLTGLVVLAAAYTGASWYTGKRIEAKLADTVAQLNIQLRQPDLEPLYAQIETVSYSRGLFSSEARYALVRQVPAQEGLPAEPPVRVGFVNKIAHGPLAPAAIARGHFAPGLAHIDTELENDETTAELFALTKGTPFLSGSTRVTFSGGSDTRWALAPIDTEKNGARVEFSGATLNAKMDAELIAIDGTGEMARVAITDVEGQSAVISDLKMAAKTTPGRFKLGVGDSSVTVASMEIKTPETPSVKLESLSMKAVAGEEGDNVFGTVEYGVGKILVQSKDFGSVTTAVRVAGLPGQTAKRLQEEYKSFIELVAKGDDADAAARDAAQQKLLVSANEVLAAKPSFSIDPVLWKTPQGESRFDLKLAMQAPKQPITTAVTPRQLLEAVASLDASVSISQAMATGVAAAVLETQGLDAESAQREAQKQVGTMAGMAAMMQMGVLENGNLVSRMRYADGTIDLNGKQTPIDGYLEMLGPEADQPLSFEPALADGEDELGSLDPERIAGILEQNGYTVETTQDDVGDPLIVVTAGPDGALAGETLVEFYGCESAESCQDMLIKTIFETEPPVPLLALNDWNANNRWTRAYQTPEGETILEMDVNAQGGLGTEALESMLFGFMGLSGEFAELIGATP
;
A
#
# COMPACT_ATOMS: atom_id res chain seq x y z
N MET A 1 -44.04 25.71 -55.87
CA MET A 1 -44.08 26.37 -54.54
C MET A 1 -44.48 25.46 -53.37
N LYS A 2 -45.10 24.28 -53.53
CA LYS A 2 -45.45 23.39 -52.39
C LYS A 2 -44.28 22.55 -51.82
N LYS A 3 -43.25 22.23 -52.61
CA LYS A 3 -42.08 21.43 -52.16
C LYS A 3 -41.09 22.23 -51.31
N THR A 4 -40.97 23.54 -51.55
CA THR A 4 -40.11 24.44 -50.78
C THR A 4 -40.70 24.77 -49.41
N THR A 5 -42.02 24.94 -49.29
CA THR A 5 -42.68 25.16 -47.99
C THR A 5 -42.66 23.90 -47.11
N ALA A 6 -42.88 22.71 -47.68
CA ALA A 6 -42.78 21.46 -46.93
C ALA A 6 -41.35 21.16 -46.43
N GLY A 7 -40.32 21.50 -47.22
CA GLY A 7 -38.91 21.38 -46.82
C GLY A 7 -38.51 22.41 -45.74
N LEU A 8 -39.01 23.65 -45.82
CA LEU A 8 -38.79 24.68 -44.80
C LEU A 8 -39.50 24.36 -43.49
N THR A 9 -40.75 23.89 -43.53
CA THR A 9 -41.48 23.47 -42.31
C THR A 9 -40.84 22.24 -41.68
N GLY A 10 -40.36 21.27 -42.49
CA GLY A 10 -39.59 20.12 -41.99
C GLY A 10 -38.26 20.53 -41.36
N LEU A 11 -37.51 21.46 -41.95
CA LEU A 11 -36.27 22.01 -41.39
C LEU A 11 -36.51 22.77 -40.08
N VAL A 12 -37.59 23.53 -39.97
CA VAL A 12 -37.95 24.25 -38.74
C VAL A 12 -38.36 23.28 -37.63
N VAL A 13 -39.10 22.23 -37.94
CA VAL A 13 -39.46 21.18 -36.96
C VAL A 13 -38.24 20.38 -36.53
N LEU A 14 -37.33 20.03 -37.45
CA LEU A 14 -36.06 19.37 -37.13
C LEU A 14 -35.14 20.28 -36.30
N ALA A 15 -35.07 21.57 -36.62
CA ALA A 15 -34.30 22.55 -35.85
C ALA A 15 -34.89 22.78 -34.45
N ALA A 16 -36.22 22.84 -34.31
CA ALA A 16 -36.89 22.96 -33.03
C ALA A 16 -36.78 21.69 -32.17
N ALA A 17 -36.92 20.50 -32.78
CA ALA A 17 -36.73 19.22 -32.12
C ALA A 17 -35.27 19.03 -31.67
N TYR A 18 -34.32 19.42 -32.51
CA TYR A 18 -32.90 19.44 -32.20
C TYR A 18 -32.57 20.40 -31.05
N THR A 19 -33.09 21.63 -31.11
CA THR A 19 -32.92 22.65 -30.05
C THR A 19 -33.54 22.21 -28.73
N GLY A 20 -34.73 21.61 -28.75
CA GLY A 20 -35.38 21.05 -27.56
C GLY A 20 -34.64 19.85 -26.97
N ALA A 21 -34.10 18.97 -27.82
CA ALA A 21 -33.30 17.81 -27.39
C ALA A 21 -31.96 18.23 -26.76
N SER A 22 -31.25 19.21 -27.33
CA SER A 22 -30.04 19.78 -26.74
C SER A 22 -30.35 20.42 -25.39
N TRP A 23 -31.35 21.31 -25.31
CA TRP A 23 -31.75 21.95 -24.06
C TRP A 23 -32.13 20.94 -22.96
N TYR A 24 -32.92 19.92 -23.32
CA TYR A 24 -33.32 18.85 -22.40
C TYR A 24 -32.11 18.04 -21.88
N THR A 25 -31.15 17.75 -22.77
CA THR A 25 -29.91 17.05 -22.42
C THR A 25 -29.08 17.90 -21.46
N GLY A 26 -28.89 19.19 -21.75
CA GLY A 26 -28.22 20.13 -20.86
C GLY A 26 -28.87 20.23 -19.47
N LYS A 27 -30.21 20.22 -19.40
CA LYS A 27 -30.98 20.21 -18.14
C LYS A 27 -30.78 18.91 -17.35
N ARG A 28 -30.68 17.77 -18.03
CA ARG A 28 -30.38 16.49 -17.37
C ARG A 28 -28.95 16.41 -16.83
N ILE A 29 -27.97 16.93 -17.56
CA ILE A 29 -26.58 17.03 -17.10
C ILE A 29 -26.52 17.88 -15.83
N GLU A 30 -27.17 19.05 -15.83
CA GLU A 30 -27.27 19.93 -14.66
C GLU A 30 -27.93 19.24 -13.46
N ALA A 31 -29.04 18.55 -13.67
CA ALA A 31 -29.77 17.85 -12.60
C ALA A 31 -29.01 16.65 -12.00
N LYS A 32 -28.03 16.09 -12.72
CA LYS A 32 -27.23 14.93 -12.29
C LYS A 32 -25.85 15.31 -11.75
N LEU A 33 -25.48 16.59 -11.84
CA LEU A 33 -24.14 17.08 -11.50
C LEU A 33 -23.72 16.72 -10.07
N ALA A 34 -24.57 17.05 -9.09
CA ALA A 34 -24.29 16.78 -7.68
C ALA A 34 -24.14 15.28 -7.40
N ASP A 35 -25.04 14.45 -7.95
CA ASP A 35 -24.99 12.98 -7.83
C ASP A 35 -23.68 12.44 -8.42
N THR A 36 -23.28 12.91 -9.60
CA THR A 36 -22.06 12.45 -10.28
C THR A 36 -20.80 12.85 -9.50
N VAL A 37 -20.72 14.07 -8.98
CA VAL A 37 -19.58 14.51 -8.16
C VAL A 37 -19.52 13.72 -6.85
N ALA A 38 -20.66 13.48 -6.21
CA ALA A 38 -20.71 12.62 -5.02
C ALA A 38 -20.21 11.21 -5.30
N GLN A 39 -20.61 10.61 -6.43
CA GLN A 39 -20.13 9.30 -6.86
C GLN A 39 -18.62 9.28 -7.14
N LEU A 40 -18.09 10.31 -7.80
CA LEU A 40 -16.65 10.43 -8.03
C LEU A 40 -15.86 10.57 -6.72
N ASN A 41 -16.38 11.32 -5.75
CA ASN A 41 -15.75 11.47 -4.44
C ASN A 41 -15.74 10.17 -3.64
N ILE A 42 -16.77 9.33 -3.77
CA ILE A 42 -16.74 7.97 -3.20
C ILE A 42 -15.61 7.15 -3.81
N GLN A 43 -15.37 7.27 -5.12
CA GLN A 43 -14.26 6.57 -5.78
C GLN A 43 -12.88 7.10 -5.33
N LEU A 44 -12.74 8.42 -5.12
CA LEU A 44 -11.49 9.02 -4.64
C LEU A 44 -11.14 8.68 -3.19
N ARG A 45 -12.13 8.24 -2.39
CA ARG A 45 -11.96 7.80 -1.00
C ARG A 45 -11.78 6.29 -0.87
N GLN A 46 -11.57 5.57 -1.97
CA GLN A 46 -11.19 4.16 -1.89
C GLN A 46 -9.78 4.04 -1.31
N PRO A 47 -9.44 2.96 -0.58
CA PRO A 47 -8.16 2.82 0.10
C PRO A 47 -6.94 3.07 -0.79
N ASP A 48 -7.00 2.63 -2.06
CA ASP A 48 -5.91 2.82 -3.03
C ASP A 48 -5.67 4.29 -3.41
N LEU A 49 -6.66 5.16 -3.21
CA LEU A 49 -6.65 6.58 -3.59
C LEU A 49 -6.79 7.53 -2.38
N GLU A 50 -7.21 7.02 -1.23
CA GLU A 50 -7.39 7.78 0.01
C GLU A 50 -6.14 8.54 0.46
N PRO A 51 -4.91 8.00 0.33
CA PRO A 51 -3.68 8.75 0.63
C PRO A 51 -3.48 10.04 -0.20
N LEU A 52 -4.24 10.22 -1.29
CA LEU A 52 -4.24 11.48 -2.04
C LEU A 52 -5.00 12.60 -1.31
N TYR A 53 -5.85 12.27 -0.34
CA TYR A 53 -6.74 13.17 0.39
C TYR A 53 -7.53 14.09 -0.54
N ALA A 54 -7.97 13.55 -1.68
CA ALA A 54 -8.50 14.33 -2.78
C ALA A 54 -10.01 14.24 -2.88
N GLN A 55 -10.67 15.37 -3.14
CA GLN A 55 -12.10 15.43 -3.46
C GLN A 55 -12.35 16.40 -4.60
N ILE A 56 -13.40 16.15 -5.37
CA ILE A 56 -13.87 17.02 -6.43
C ILE A 56 -14.98 17.92 -5.88
N GLU A 57 -14.82 19.22 -6.06
CA GLU A 57 -15.82 20.24 -5.78
C GLU A 57 -16.33 20.86 -7.09
N THR A 58 -17.61 21.21 -7.13
CA THR A 58 -18.15 22.04 -8.23
C THR A 58 -17.97 23.51 -7.87
N VAL A 59 -17.18 24.24 -8.65
CA VAL A 59 -16.93 25.67 -8.45
C VAL A 59 -18.01 26.52 -9.12
N SER A 60 -18.33 26.22 -10.38
CA SER A 60 -19.41 26.91 -11.10
C SER A 60 -19.97 26.07 -12.24
N TYR A 61 -21.22 26.34 -12.61
CA TYR A 61 -21.87 25.72 -13.77
C TYR A 61 -22.76 26.75 -14.47
N SER A 62 -22.52 26.97 -15.76
CA SER A 62 -23.30 27.88 -16.60
C SER A 62 -23.87 27.12 -17.79
N ARG A 63 -25.20 27.02 -17.84
CA ARG A 63 -25.92 26.30 -18.90
C ARG A 63 -26.34 27.23 -20.03
N GLY A 64 -25.88 26.93 -21.23
CA GLY A 64 -26.40 27.47 -22.48
C GLY A 64 -27.35 26.51 -23.20
N LEU A 65 -27.72 26.87 -24.44
CA LEU A 65 -28.71 26.15 -25.24
C LEU A 65 -28.16 24.89 -25.92
N PHE A 66 -26.91 24.92 -26.38
CA PHE A 66 -26.20 23.81 -27.04
C PHE A 66 -24.87 23.46 -26.37
N SER A 67 -24.47 24.26 -25.38
CA SER A 67 -23.25 24.08 -24.63
C SER A 67 -23.44 24.55 -23.19
N SER A 68 -22.62 24.05 -22.29
CA SER A 68 -22.48 24.48 -20.91
C SER A 68 -20.98 24.64 -20.62
N GLU A 69 -20.65 25.49 -19.66
CA GLU A 69 -19.32 25.56 -19.07
C GLU A 69 -19.43 25.15 -17.61
N ALA A 70 -18.54 24.27 -17.15
CA ALA A 70 -18.47 23.83 -15.77
C ALA A 70 -17.03 23.99 -15.27
N ARG A 71 -16.86 24.47 -14.04
CA ARG A 71 -15.56 24.52 -13.36
C ARG A 71 -15.60 23.62 -12.15
N TYR A 72 -14.59 22.78 -12.04
CA TYR A 72 -14.39 21.88 -10.91
C TYR A 72 -13.06 22.20 -10.25
N ALA A 73 -12.92 21.87 -8.98
CA ALA A 73 -11.64 21.87 -8.30
C ALA A 73 -11.37 20.47 -7.76
N LEU A 74 -10.19 19.93 -8.01
CA LEU A 74 -9.65 18.84 -7.22
C LEU A 74 -9.01 19.48 -5.98
N VAL A 75 -9.57 19.19 -4.82
CA VAL A 75 -9.14 19.73 -3.54
C VAL A 75 -8.42 18.62 -2.80
N ARG A 76 -7.12 18.81 -2.56
CA ARG A 76 -6.36 18.01 -1.61
C ARG A 76 -6.48 18.65 -0.24
N GLN A 77 -7.03 17.92 0.71
CA GLN A 77 -7.18 18.37 2.09
C GLN A 77 -6.71 17.26 3.01
N VAL A 78 -5.43 17.34 3.40
CA VAL A 78 -4.89 16.45 4.44
C VAL A 78 -5.62 16.78 5.74
N PRO A 79 -6.25 15.81 6.41
CA PRO A 79 -6.84 16.04 7.71
C PRO A 79 -5.76 16.49 8.72
N ALA A 80 -6.18 17.18 9.78
CA ALA A 80 -5.26 17.44 10.88
C ALA A 80 -4.77 16.08 11.41
N GLN A 81 -3.46 15.94 11.52
CA GLN A 81 -2.83 14.82 12.19
C GLN A 81 -2.43 15.30 13.59
N GLU A 82 -2.34 14.39 14.55
CA GLU A 82 -2.00 14.79 15.92
C GLU A 82 -0.63 15.49 15.95
N GLY A 83 -0.53 16.61 16.67
CA GLY A 83 0.68 17.46 16.68
C GLY A 83 0.98 18.26 15.40
N LEU A 84 0.26 18.04 14.29
CA LEU A 84 0.44 18.75 13.01
C LEU A 84 -0.85 19.48 12.60
N PRO A 85 -0.83 20.83 12.46
CA PRO A 85 -2.01 21.54 11.98
C PRO A 85 -2.39 21.06 10.58
N ALA A 86 -3.69 20.99 10.29
CA ALA A 86 -4.18 20.67 8.95
C ALA A 86 -3.52 21.58 7.90
N GLU A 87 -2.97 20.97 6.84
CA GLU A 87 -2.42 21.73 5.73
C GLU A 87 -3.52 22.58 5.07
N PRO A 88 -3.21 23.82 4.63
CA PRO A 88 -4.13 24.58 3.81
C PRO A 88 -4.56 23.75 2.59
N PRO A 89 -5.86 23.66 2.28
CA PRO A 89 -6.32 22.84 1.17
C PRO A 89 -5.74 23.36 -0.16
N VAL A 90 -5.08 22.46 -0.89
CA VAL A 90 -4.55 22.76 -2.23
C VAL A 90 -5.66 22.53 -3.24
N ARG A 91 -5.97 23.56 -4.04
CA ARG A 91 -7.05 23.50 -5.04
C ARG A 91 -6.46 23.54 -6.43
N VAL A 92 -6.77 22.52 -7.23
CA VAL A 92 -6.38 22.45 -8.65
C VAL A 92 -7.64 22.57 -9.50
N GLY A 93 -7.79 23.70 -10.21
CA GLY A 93 -8.96 23.98 -11.04
C GLY A 93 -8.97 23.25 -12.38
N PHE A 94 -10.17 22.90 -12.86
CA PHE A 94 -10.41 22.33 -14.19
C PHE A 94 -11.60 23.01 -14.86
N VAL A 95 -11.44 23.35 -16.14
CA VAL A 95 -12.50 23.95 -16.96
C VAL A 95 -13.03 22.92 -17.96
N ASN A 96 -14.34 22.69 -17.91
CA ASN A 96 -15.05 21.77 -18.78
C ASN A 96 -16.00 22.51 -19.72
N LYS A 97 -15.72 22.44 -21.03
CA LYS A 97 -16.58 22.99 -22.09
C LYS A 97 -17.45 21.89 -22.69
N ILE A 98 -18.68 21.79 -22.20
CA ILE A 98 -19.61 20.70 -22.48
C ILE A 98 -20.52 21.09 -23.65
N ALA A 99 -20.42 20.46 -24.80
CA ALA A 99 -21.37 20.59 -25.89
C ALA A 99 -22.42 19.48 -25.80
N HIS A 100 -23.71 19.82 -25.78
CA HIS A 100 -24.79 18.86 -25.53
C HIS A 100 -25.79 18.75 -26.69
N GLY A 101 -26.26 17.52 -26.93
CA GLY A 101 -27.17 17.16 -28.00
C GLY A 101 -26.49 16.42 -29.17
N PRO A 102 -27.31 15.82 -30.06
CA PRO A 102 -26.88 14.73 -30.92
C PRO A 102 -25.79 15.08 -31.92
N LEU A 103 -25.71 16.34 -32.35
CA LEU A 103 -24.69 16.87 -33.26
C LEU A 103 -24.41 18.33 -32.89
N ALA A 104 -23.94 18.58 -31.66
CA ALA A 104 -23.77 19.94 -31.13
C ALA A 104 -22.87 20.81 -32.04
N PRO A 105 -23.29 22.02 -32.49
CA PRO A 105 -22.45 22.88 -33.33
C PRO A 105 -21.10 23.19 -32.69
N ALA A 106 -21.06 23.35 -31.37
CA ALA A 106 -19.83 23.55 -30.61
C ALA A 106 -18.89 22.33 -30.68
N ALA A 107 -19.43 21.10 -30.71
CA ALA A 107 -18.63 19.89 -30.89
C ALA A 107 -18.07 19.82 -32.32
N ILE A 108 -18.90 20.11 -33.33
CA ILE A 108 -18.48 20.13 -34.75
C ILE A 108 -17.41 21.20 -35.00
N ALA A 109 -17.58 22.40 -34.45
CA ALA A 109 -16.60 23.49 -34.55
C ALA A 109 -15.23 23.13 -33.95
N ARG A 110 -15.20 22.18 -33.00
CA ARG A 110 -13.99 21.64 -32.36
C ARG A 110 -13.49 20.34 -33.02
N GLY A 111 -14.07 19.94 -34.14
CA GLY A 111 -13.63 18.76 -34.91
C GLY A 111 -14.28 17.43 -34.48
N HIS A 112 -15.28 17.46 -33.60
CA HIS A 112 -16.01 16.26 -33.19
C HIS A 112 -17.27 16.07 -34.06
N PHE A 113 -17.22 15.09 -34.98
CA PHE A 113 -18.29 14.84 -35.95
C PHE A 113 -19.22 13.68 -35.58
N ALA A 114 -18.80 12.83 -34.64
CA ALA A 114 -19.58 11.67 -34.24
C ALA A 114 -20.68 12.08 -33.25
N PRO A 115 -21.90 11.52 -33.38
CA PRO A 115 -23.01 11.92 -32.54
C PRO A 115 -22.89 11.35 -31.11
N GLY A 116 -23.46 12.06 -30.14
CA GLY A 116 -23.44 11.67 -28.72
C GLY A 116 -24.37 12.52 -27.85
N LEU A 117 -24.51 12.15 -26.57
CA LEU A 117 -25.23 12.95 -25.58
C LEU A 117 -24.47 14.25 -25.27
N ALA A 118 -23.16 14.13 -25.07
CA ALA A 118 -22.30 15.25 -24.75
C ALA A 118 -20.88 15.05 -25.31
N HIS A 119 -20.22 16.16 -25.63
CA HIS A 119 -18.78 16.23 -25.85
C HIS A 119 -18.19 17.21 -24.85
N ILE A 120 -17.23 16.75 -24.06
CA ILE A 120 -16.64 17.48 -22.95
C ILE A 120 -15.17 17.68 -23.30
N ASP A 121 -14.74 18.93 -23.41
CA ASP A 121 -13.32 19.26 -23.42
C ASP A 121 -12.93 19.76 -22.03
N THR A 122 -11.94 19.11 -21.44
CA THR A 122 -11.41 19.40 -20.11
C THR A 122 -9.99 19.92 -20.24
N GLU A 123 -9.70 21.01 -19.56
CA GLU A 123 -8.36 21.60 -19.48
C GLU A 123 -8.07 21.94 -18.01
N LEU A 124 -6.82 21.72 -17.58
CA LEU A 124 -6.32 22.31 -16.34
C LEU A 124 -6.53 23.83 -16.39
N GLU A 125 -7.10 24.41 -15.34
CA GLU A 125 -7.28 25.85 -15.23
C GLU A 125 -5.92 26.51 -14.92
N ASN A 126 -5.66 27.68 -15.49
CA ASN A 126 -4.49 28.49 -15.12
C ASN A 126 -4.88 29.44 -13.99
N ASP A 127 -4.58 29.04 -12.76
CA ASP A 127 -4.88 29.76 -11.52
C ASP A 127 -3.62 29.96 -10.68
N GLU A 128 -3.76 30.56 -9.50
CA GLU A 128 -2.62 30.82 -8.60
C GLU A 128 -1.85 29.54 -8.24
N THR A 129 -2.54 28.40 -8.10
CA THR A 129 -1.93 27.12 -7.71
C THR A 129 -1.19 26.44 -8.86
N THR A 130 -1.63 26.66 -10.10
CA THR A 130 -1.10 25.97 -11.30
C THR A 130 -0.26 26.87 -12.21
N ALA A 131 -0.13 28.17 -11.90
CA ALA A 131 0.60 29.14 -12.73
C ALA A 131 2.04 28.71 -13.04
N GLU A 132 2.76 28.10 -12.09
CA GLU A 132 4.12 27.59 -12.32
C GLU A 132 4.12 26.43 -13.32
N LEU A 133 3.15 25.51 -13.20
CA LEU A 133 3.01 24.40 -14.12
C LEU A 133 2.70 24.87 -15.55
N PHE A 134 1.90 25.93 -15.70
CA PHE A 134 1.70 26.61 -16.98
C PHE A 134 2.98 27.26 -17.52
N ALA A 135 3.81 27.85 -16.66
CA ALA A 135 5.10 28.40 -17.08
C ALA A 135 6.03 27.28 -17.59
N LEU A 136 6.10 26.15 -16.89
CA LEU A 136 6.89 24.96 -17.29
C LEU A 136 6.43 24.36 -18.62
N THR A 137 5.14 24.44 -18.92
CA THR A 137 4.51 23.93 -20.15
C THR A 137 4.32 25.00 -21.22
N LYS A 138 5.01 26.16 -21.08
CA LYS A 138 5.02 27.27 -22.05
C LYS A 138 3.63 27.81 -22.39
N GLY A 139 2.74 27.86 -21.39
CA GLY A 139 1.37 28.37 -21.48
C GLY A 139 0.33 27.36 -21.96
N THR A 140 0.72 26.10 -22.15
CA THR A 140 -0.21 25.02 -22.54
C THR A 140 -0.76 24.34 -21.29
N PRO A 141 -2.06 23.98 -21.19
CA PRO A 141 -2.54 23.20 -20.05
C PRO A 141 -1.75 21.90 -19.89
N PHE A 142 -1.20 21.66 -18.70
CA PHE A 142 -0.45 20.43 -18.43
C PHE A 142 -1.33 19.19 -18.59
N LEU A 143 -2.60 19.27 -18.20
CA LEU A 143 -3.57 18.22 -18.42
C LEU A 143 -4.69 18.74 -19.32
N SER A 144 -4.99 17.98 -20.36
CA SER A 144 -6.10 18.28 -21.27
C SER A 144 -6.71 16.99 -21.82
N GLY A 145 -7.99 17.02 -22.18
CA GLY A 145 -8.64 15.86 -22.76
C GLY A 145 -10.01 16.15 -23.34
N SER A 146 -10.49 15.23 -24.17
CA SER A 146 -11.84 15.23 -24.72
C SER A 146 -12.54 13.93 -24.39
N THR A 147 -13.81 14.03 -23.99
CA THR A 147 -14.67 12.89 -23.65
C THR A 147 -16.00 13.03 -24.37
N ARG A 148 -16.35 12.05 -25.21
CA ARG A 148 -17.68 11.93 -25.80
C ARG A 148 -18.50 10.93 -25.03
N VAL A 149 -19.64 11.35 -24.51
CA VAL A 149 -20.65 10.48 -23.90
C VAL A 149 -21.62 10.01 -24.99
N THR A 150 -21.75 8.70 -25.19
CA THR A 150 -22.64 8.10 -26.19
C THR A 150 -24.09 8.07 -25.71
N PHE A 151 -25.06 7.82 -26.60
CA PHE A 151 -26.47 7.67 -26.22
C PHE A 151 -26.75 6.47 -25.33
N SER A 152 -25.88 5.45 -25.35
CA SER A 152 -25.99 4.30 -24.46
C SER A 152 -25.39 4.57 -23.07
N GLY A 153 -24.83 5.76 -22.83
CA GLY A 153 -24.17 6.13 -21.57
C GLY A 153 -22.69 5.75 -21.50
N GLY A 154 -22.13 5.14 -22.55
CA GLY A 154 -20.70 4.86 -22.64
C GLY A 154 -19.87 6.11 -22.96
N SER A 155 -18.55 5.96 -23.01
CA SER A 155 -17.61 7.06 -23.28
C SER A 155 -16.55 6.71 -24.34
N ASP A 156 -16.06 7.72 -25.05
CA ASP A 156 -14.91 7.69 -25.97
C ASP A 156 -14.04 8.88 -25.63
N THR A 157 -12.82 8.60 -25.18
CA THR A 157 -12.06 9.50 -24.33
C THR A 157 -10.61 9.56 -24.79
N ARG A 158 -10.05 10.78 -24.85
CA ARG A 158 -8.66 11.04 -25.24
C ARG A 158 -8.08 12.10 -24.31
N TRP A 159 -7.09 11.75 -23.51
CA TRP A 159 -6.40 12.65 -22.59
C TRP A 159 -4.92 12.69 -22.90
N ALA A 160 -4.31 13.82 -22.58
CA ALA A 160 -2.89 14.04 -22.71
C ALA A 160 -2.35 14.83 -21.51
N LEU A 161 -1.13 14.48 -21.14
CA LEU A 161 -0.28 15.29 -20.28
C LEU A 161 0.79 15.97 -21.14
N ALA A 162 0.97 17.27 -20.98
CA ALA A 162 1.96 18.05 -21.71
C ALA A 162 3.39 17.72 -21.22
N PRO A 163 4.39 17.76 -22.12
CA PRO A 163 5.77 17.54 -21.73
C PRO A 163 6.32 18.67 -20.85
N ILE A 164 7.27 18.32 -19.98
CA ILE A 164 8.02 19.26 -19.15
C ILE A 164 9.51 18.98 -19.40
N ASP A 165 10.29 20.01 -19.65
CA ASP A 165 11.76 19.93 -19.70
C ASP A 165 12.29 21.20 -19.05
N THR A 166 12.74 21.06 -17.81
CA THR A 166 13.15 22.19 -16.99
C THR A 166 14.30 21.82 -16.08
N GLU A 167 15.10 22.83 -15.77
CA GLU A 167 16.13 22.77 -14.75
C GLU A 167 15.99 24.03 -13.89
N LYS A 168 15.73 23.86 -12.60
CA LYS A 168 15.48 24.96 -11.66
C LYS A 168 16.04 24.62 -10.30
N ASN A 169 16.76 25.56 -9.70
CA ASN A 169 17.39 25.42 -8.38
C ASN A 169 18.30 24.18 -8.24
N GLY A 170 18.91 23.71 -9.33
CA GLY A 170 19.77 22.52 -9.35
C GLY A 170 19.03 21.20 -9.56
N ALA A 171 17.69 21.19 -9.57
CA ALA A 171 16.88 20.03 -9.92
C ALA A 171 16.51 20.05 -11.41
N ARG A 172 16.56 18.89 -12.07
CA ARG A 172 16.18 18.69 -13.47
C ARG A 172 14.98 17.75 -13.57
N VAL A 173 13.98 18.14 -14.35
CA VAL A 173 12.80 17.32 -14.66
C VAL A 173 12.62 17.24 -16.16
N GLU A 174 12.64 16.02 -16.69
CA GLU A 174 12.30 15.70 -18.07
C GLU A 174 11.09 14.76 -18.08
N PHE A 175 10.01 15.18 -18.71
CA PHE A 175 8.81 14.41 -18.88
C PHE A 175 8.36 14.54 -20.33
N SER A 176 8.22 13.41 -21.03
CA SER A 176 7.88 13.36 -22.46
C SER A 176 6.43 13.75 -22.75
N GLY A 177 5.62 13.98 -21.72
CA GLY A 177 4.17 13.92 -21.84
C GLY A 177 3.68 12.47 -21.79
N ALA A 178 2.37 12.33 -21.70
CA ALA A 178 1.69 11.04 -21.71
C ALA A 178 0.36 11.16 -22.47
N THR A 179 -0.15 10.05 -23.00
CA THR A 179 -1.48 10.00 -23.60
C THR A 179 -2.30 8.83 -23.06
N LEU A 180 -3.62 8.99 -23.02
CA LEU A 180 -4.58 7.96 -22.66
C LEU A 180 -5.77 8.04 -23.61
N ASN A 181 -6.05 6.94 -24.31
CA ASN A 181 -7.21 6.79 -25.16
C ASN A 181 -8.04 5.62 -24.64
N ALA A 182 -9.34 5.80 -24.45
CA ALA A 182 -10.21 4.74 -23.95
C ALA A 182 -11.62 4.85 -24.51
N LYS A 183 -12.24 3.70 -24.81
CA LYS A 183 -13.67 3.56 -25.03
C LYS A 183 -14.22 2.66 -23.94
N MET A 184 -15.31 3.08 -23.32
CA MET A 184 -15.94 2.35 -22.23
C MET A 184 -17.45 2.29 -22.46
N ASP A 185 -18.09 1.17 -22.10
CA ASP A 185 -19.54 1.12 -21.99
C ASP A 185 -20.04 1.82 -20.70
N ALA A 186 -21.35 1.91 -20.54
CA ALA A 186 -21.94 2.61 -19.40
C ALA A 186 -21.73 1.89 -18.06
N GLU A 187 -21.52 0.57 -18.09
CA GLU A 187 -21.29 -0.27 -16.91
C GLU A 187 -19.79 -0.39 -16.57
N LEU A 188 -18.89 0.18 -17.40
CA LEU A 188 -17.43 0.06 -17.30
C LEU A 188 -16.92 -1.38 -17.39
N ILE A 189 -17.68 -2.26 -18.04
CA ILE A 189 -17.34 -3.68 -18.22
C ILE A 189 -16.61 -3.86 -19.55
N ALA A 190 -17.10 -3.23 -20.61
CA ALA A 190 -16.44 -3.22 -21.92
C ALA A 190 -15.47 -2.04 -22.00
N ILE A 191 -14.18 -2.32 -22.04
CA ILE A 191 -13.10 -1.33 -22.12
C ILE A 191 -12.25 -1.63 -23.34
N ASP A 192 -11.90 -0.62 -24.12
CA ASP A 192 -10.88 -0.68 -25.18
C ASP A 192 -10.02 0.56 -25.04
N GLY A 193 -8.85 0.42 -24.41
CA GLY A 193 -8.01 1.54 -24.03
C GLY A 193 -6.52 1.26 -24.14
N THR A 194 -5.78 2.33 -24.39
CA THR A 194 -4.32 2.35 -24.49
C THR A 194 -3.80 3.64 -23.87
N GLY A 195 -2.69 3.57 -23.14
CA GLY A 195 -1.96 4.74 -22.67
C GLY A 195 -0.46 4.56 -22.83
N GLU A 196 0.26 5.66 -23.00
CA GLU A 196 1.70 5.63 -23.22
C GLU A 196 2.40 6.86 -22.66
N MET A 197 3.63 6.67 -22.18
CA MET A 197 4.58 7.71 -21.78
C MET A 197 5.98 7.24 -22.16
N ALA A 198 6.70 8.03 -22.96
CA ALA A 198 8.02 7.65 -23.46
C ALA A 198 9.11 7.79 -22.39
N ARG A 199 9.07 8.83 -21.56
CA ARG A 199 10.09 9.08 -20.53
C ARG A 199 9.59 9.99 -19.41
N VAL A 200 9.93 9.63 -18.18
CA VAL A 200 10.06 10.57 -17.07
C VAL A 200 11.43 10.40 -16.43
N ALA A 201 12.12 11.50 -16.19
CA ALA A 201 13.40 11.55 -15.50
C ALA A 201 13.39 12.74 -14.55
N ILE A 202 13.68 12.46 -13.28
CA ILE A 202 13.82 13.47 -12.23
C ILE A 202 15.24 13.34 -11.70
N THR A 203 15.92 14.45 -11.52
CA THR A 203 17.20 14.55 -10.82
C THR A 203 17.07 15.68 -9.83
N ASP A 204 17.26 15.38 -8.54
CA ASP A 204 17.21 16.39 -7.50
C ASP A 204 18.55 17.13 -7.34
N VAL A 205 18.59 18.05 -6.38
CA VAL A 205 19.77 18.88 -6.11
C VAL A 205 20.94 18.12 -5.47
N GLU A 206 20.66 16.96 -4.88
CA GLU A 206 21.65 16.09 -4.24
C GLU A 206 22.23 15.07 -5.24
N GLY A 207 21.72 15.06 -6.47
CA GLY A 207 22.14 14.16 -7.53
C GLY A 207 21.43 12.80 -7.48
N GLN A 208 20.39 12.64 -6.65
CA GLN A 208 19.50 11.49 -6.73
C GLN A 208 18.73 11.58 -8.04
N SER A 209 18.60 10.47 -8.76
CA SER A 209 17.85 10.42 -10.00
C SER A 209 16.95 9.20 -10.11
N ALA A 210 15.76 9.42 -10.66
CA ALA A 210 14.79 8.38 -10.97
C ALA A 210 14.37 8.53 -12.44
N VAL A 211 14.43 7.44 -13.19
CA VAL A 211 14.14 7.42 -14.63
C VAL A 211 13.21 6.24 -14.94
N ILE A 212 12.10 6.52 -15.62
CA ILE A 212 11.20 5.51 -16.18
C ILE A 212 11.14 5.74 -17.69
N SER A 213 11.35 4.68 -18.47
CA SER A 213 11.35 4.73 -19.94
C SER A 213 10.32 3.78 -20.53
N ASP A 214 9.57 4.28 -21.51
CA ASP A 214 8.53 3.60 -22.28
C ASP A 214 7.53 2.82 -21.41
N LEU A 215 6.70 3.55 -20.67
CA LEU A 215 5.49 3.02 -20.04
C LEU A 215 4.40 2.88 -21.12
N LYS A 216 3.82 1.69 -21.22
CA LYS A 216 2.63 1.43 -22.05
C LYS A 216 1.62 0.66 -21.24
N MET A 217 0.35 1.03 -21.37
CA MET A 217 -0.78 0.32 -20.81
C MET A 217 -1.79 0.02 -21.92
N ALA A 218 -2.43 -1.13 -21.84
CA ALA A 218 -3.53 -1.50 -22.73
C ALA A 218 -4.55 -2.33 -21.96
N ALA A 219 -5.83 -2.17 -22.28
CA ALA A 219 -6.92 -2.96 -21.73
C ALA A 219 -7.96 -3.20 -22.80
N LYS A 220 -8.38 -4.46 -22.95
CA LYS A 220 -9.45 -4.86 -23.84
C LYS A 220 -10.34 -5.87 -23.16
N THR A 221 -11.47 -5.41 -22.65
CA THR A 221 -12.47 -6.22 -21.95
C THR A 221 -13.82 -6.16 -22.65
N THR A 222 -14.62 -7.19 -22.45
CA THR A 222 -16.00 -7.30 -22.93
C THR A 222 -16.88 -7.94 -21.84
N PRO A 223 -18.21 -7.72 -21.86
CA PRO A 223 -19.09 -8.39 -20.91
C PRO A 223 -19.18 -9.89 -21.22
N GLY A 224 -18.85 -10.71 -20.23
CA GLY A 224 -19.02 -12.16 -20.24
C GLY A 224 -20.49 -12.59 -20.03
N ARG A 225 -20.75 -13.90 -20.05
CA ARG A 225 -22.08 -14.48 -19.82
C ARG A 225 -22.67 -14.08 -18.48
N PHE A 226 -21.83 -13.86 -17.47
CA PHE A 226 -22.25 -13.47 -16.13
C PHE A 226 -22.29 -11.96 -15.92
N LYS A 227 -22.09 -11.14 -16.96
CA LYS A 227 -21.89 -9.69 -16.89
C LYS A 227 -20.65 -9.29 -16.06
N LEU A 228 -19.63 -10.13 -16.11
CA LEU A 228 -18.29 -9.84 -15.60
C LEU A 228 -17.40 -9.40 -16.77
N GLY A 229 -16.39 -8.58 -16.52
CA GLY A 229 -15.42 -8.21 -17.55
C GLY A 229 -14.51 -9.39 -17.89
N VAL A 230 -14.51 -9.82 -19.15
CA VAL A 230 -13.59 -10.82 -19.69
C VAL A 230 -12.70 -10.21 -20.77
N GLY A 231 -11.43 -10.58 -20.80
CA GLY A 231 -10.44 -10.04 -21.72
C GLY A 231 -9.06 -9.88 -21.09
N ASP A 232 -8.24 -9.04 -21.70
CA ASP A 232 -6.82 -8.88 -21.37
C ASP A 232 -6.50 -7.43 -21.00
N SER A 233 -5.63 -7.25 -20.00
CA SER A 233 -5.02 -5.97 -19.64
C SER A 233 -3.51 -6.15 -19.50
N SER A 234 -2.72 -5.16 -19.90
CA SER A 234 -1.26 -5.23 -19.83
C SER A 234 -0.64 -3.89 -19.49
N VAL A 235 0.45 -3.93 -18.72
CA VAL A 235 1.35 -2.81 -18.47
C VAL A 235 2.77 -3.26 -18.80
N THR A 236 3.52 -2.47 -19.55
CA THR A 236 4.93 -2.73 -19.86
C THR A 236 5.75 -1.47 -19.60
N VAL A 237 6.95 -1.64 -19.05
CA VAL A 237 7.95 -0.58 -18.87
C VAL A 237 9.27 -1.07 -19.42
N ALA A 238 9.89 -0.34 -20.37
CA ALA A 238 11.16 -0.77 -20.95
C ALA A 238 12.29 -0.75 -19.92
N SER A 239 12.36 0.29 -19.08
CA SER A 239 13.26 0.30 -17.94
C SER A 239 12.86 1.27 -16.84
N MET A 240 13.22 0.93 -15.60
CA MET A 240 13.20 1.82 -14.44
C MET A 240 14.60 1.87 -13.85
N GLU A 241 15.11 3.05 -13.53
CA GLU A 241 16.43 3.23 -12.93
C GLU A 241 16.34 4.24 -11.78
N ILE A 242 16.91 3.87 -10.64
CA ILE A 242 17.08 4.73 -9.48
C ILE A 242 18.57 4.79 -9.17
N LYS A 243 19.09 6.01 -9.00
CA LYS A 243 20.46 6.28 -8.56
C LYS A 243 20.39 7.21 -7.37
N THR A 244 21.07 6.86 -6.31
CA THR A 244 21.27 7.72 -5.14
C THR A 244 22.78 7.83 -4.88
N PRO A 245 23.25 8.89 -4.21
CA PRO A 245 24.64 8.99 -3.79
C PRO A 245 25.02 7.94 -2.73
N GLU A 246 24.09 7.58 -1.85
CA GLU A 246 24.37 6.78 -0.65
C GLU A 246 24.05 5.29 -0.78
N THR A 247 23.15 4.90 -1.70
CA THR A 247 22.74 3.50 -1.88
C THR A 247 23.10 2.97 -3.27
N PRO A 248 23.26 1.63 -3.41
CA PRO A 248 23.50 1.01 -4.70
C PRO A 248 22.46 1.40 -5.75
N SER A 249 22.91 1.82 -6.94
CA SER A 249 21.97 2.08 -8.04
C SER A 249 21.23 0.82 -8.46
N VAL A 250 19.94 0.93 -8.73
CA VAL A 250 19.09 -0.18 -9.16
C VAL A 250 18.49 0.14 -10.51
N LYS A 251 18.63 -0.78 -11.47
CA LYS A 251 17.99 -0.69 -12.78
C LYS A 251 17.25 -1.99 -13.10
N LEU A 252 15.98 -1.85 -13.45
CA LEU A 252 15.11 -2.92 -13.91
C LEU A 252 14.86 -2.73 -15.41
N GLU A 253 14.94 -3.79 -16.20
CA GLU A 253 14.66 -3.75 -17.64
C GLU A 253 13.56 -4.75 -18.01
N SER A 254 12.75 -4.39 -19.01
CA SER A 254 11.65 -5.20 -19.55
C SER A 254 10.67 -5.66 -18.46
N LEU A 255 10.11 -4.69 -17.73
CA LEU A 255 9.06 -4.98 -16.76
C LEU A 255 7.74 -5.18 -17.49
N SER A 256 6.97 -6.17 -17.06
CA SER A 256 5.69 -6.52 -17.66
C SER A 256 4.72 -7.04 -16.61
N MET A 257 3.46 -6.65 -16.76
CA MET A 257 2.31 -7.23 -16.08
C MET A 257 1.25 -7.51 -17.14
N LYS A 258 0.67 -8.71 -17.16
CA LYS A 258 -0.44 -9.07 -18.03
C LYS A 258 -1.52 -9.78 -17.23
N ALA A 259 -2.72 -9.23 -17.19
CA ALA A 259 -3.90 -9.84 -16.59
C ALA A 259 -4.83 -10.38 -17.68
N VAL A 260 -5.36 -11.59 -17.48
CA VAL A 260 -6.33 -12.24 -18.34
C VAL A 260 -7.48 -12.75 -17.47
N ALA A 261 -8.71 -12.31 -17.77
CA ALA A 261 -9.92 -12.80 -17.11
C ALA A 261 -10.83 -13.48 -18.13
N GLY A 262 -11.42 -14.62 -17.76
CA GLY A 262 -12.24 -15.41 -18.67
C GLY A 262 -13.26 -16.31 -17.98
N GLU A 263 -14.09 -16.93 -18.81
CA GLU A 263 -15.14 -17.88 -18.40
C GLU A 263 -14.82 -19.27 -18.98
N GLU A 264 -14.94 -20.31 -18.15
CA GLU A 264 -14.79 -21.71 -18.53
C GLU A 264 -16.03 -22.48 -18.05
N GLY A 265 -16.92 -22.82 -19.00
CA GLY A 265 -18.22 -23.42 -18.65
C GLY A 265 -19.09 -22.45 -17.87
N ASP A 266 -19.44 -22.79 -16.63
CA ASP A 266 -20.16 -21.92 -15.70
C ASP A 266 -19.25 -21.27 -14.65
N ASN A 267 -17.93 -21.50 -14.74
CA ASN A 267 -16.93 -20.94 -13.85
C ASN A 267 -16.18 -19.78 -14.51
N VAL A 268 -15.53 -18.97 -13.68
CA VAL A 268 -14.59 -17.91 -14.10
C VAL A 268 -13.17 -18.27 -13.68
N PHE A 269 -12.21 -17.66 -14.38
CA PHE A 269 -10.81 -17.66 -14.01
C PHE A 269 -10.17 -16.29 -14.21
N GLY A 270 -9.10 -16.05 -13.47
CA GLY A 270 -8.20 -14.91 -13.66
C GLY A 270 -6.76 -15.38 -13.60
N THR A 271 -5.91 -14.83 -14.46
CA THR A 271 -4.47 -15.04 -14.45
C THR A 271 -3.77 -13.69 -14.51
N VAL A 272 -2.78 -13.46 -13.65
CA VAL A 272 -1.91 -12.28 -13.68
C VAL A 272 -0.47 -12.75 -13.80
N GLU A 273 0.15 -12.44 -14.93
CA GLU A 273 1.55 -12.71 -15.25
C GLU A 273 2.39 -11.48 -14.90
N TYR A 274 3.51 -11.69 -14.23
CA TYR A 274 4.52 -10.67 -13.93
C TYR A 274 5.87 -11.08 -14.50
N GLY A 275 6.64 -10.10 -14.98
CA GLY A 275 7.97 -10.34 -15.51
C GLY A 275 8.89 -9.14 -15.35
N VAL A 276 10.14 -9.42 -15.00
CA VAL A 276 11.28 -8.50 -15.03
C VAL A 276 12.39 -9.19 -15.82
N GLY A 277 12.71 -8.67 -17.01
CA GLY A 277 13.68 -9.28 -17.91
C GLY A 277 15.14 -9.13 -17.48
N LYS A 278 15.46 -8.07 -16.72
CA LYS A 278 16.80 -7.87 -16.15
C LYS A 278 16.76 -7.05 -14.88
N ILE A 279 17.55 -7.46 -13.87
CA ILE A 279 17.74 -6.77 -12.60
C ILE A 279 19.23 -6.42 -12.51
N LEU A 280 19.54 -5.13 -12.38
CA LEU A 280 20.89 -4.62 -12.27
C LEU A 280 21.05 -3.86 -10.95
N VAL A 281 22.07 -4.20 -10.16
CA VAL A 281 22.46 -3.44 -8.96
C VAL A 281 23.92 -3.02 -9.11
N GLN A 282 24.22 -1.72 -9.10
CA GLN A 282 25.54 -1.19 -9.45
C GLN A 282 26.12 -1.79 -10.75
N SER A 283 25.27 -1.95 -11.77
CA SER A 283 25.60 -2.61 -13.05
C SER A 283 25.91 -4.11 -12.99
N LYS A 284 25.83 -4.76 -11.81
CA LYS A 284 25.91 -6.22 -11.68
C LYS A 284 24.58 -6.85 -12.03
N ASP A 285 24.62 -7.96 -12.77
CA ASP A 285 23.44 -8.65 -13.29
C ASP A 285 22.91 -9.69 -12.29
N PHE A 286 21.75 -9.39 -11.71
CA PHE A 286 21.01 -10.26 -10.82
C PHE A 286 19.97 -11.10 -11.57
N GLY A 287 19.96 -11.07 -12.91
CA GLY A 287 19.15 -11.94 -13.74
C GLY A 287 17.73 -11.44 -13.96
N SER A 288 16.81 -12.37 -14.20
CA SER A 288 15.41 -12.12 -14.55
C SER A 288 14.45 -12.87 -13.63
N VAL A 289 13.26 -12.31 -13.40
CA VAL A 289 12.19 -12.94 -12.61
C VAL A 289 10.90 -13.00 -13.43
N THR A 290 10.24 -14.16 -13.49
CA THR A 290 8.91 -14.29 -14.08
C THR A 290 8.02 -15.14 -13.19
N THR A 291 6.74 -14.81 -13.09
CA THR A 291 5.75 -15.60 -12.34
C THR A 291 4.35 -15.38 -12.92
N ALA A 292 3.43 -16.31 -12.69
CA ALA A 292 2.01 -16.08 -12.96
C ALA A 292 1.15 -16.59 -11.81
N VAL A 293 0.21 -15.75 -11.37
CA VAL A 293 -0.79 -16.10 -10.36
C VAL A 293 -2.09 -16.42 -11.06
N ARG A 294 -2.72 -17.54 -10.72
CA ARG A 294 -4.01 -17.95 -11.30
C ARG A 294 -5.01 -18.28 -10.22
N VAL A 295 -6.24 -17.81 -10.42
CA VAL A 295 -7.43 -18.19 -9.65
C VAL A 295 -8.44 -18.80 -10.62
N ALA A 296 -9.03 -19.94 -10.27
CA ALA A 296 -9.99 -20.64 -11.12
C ALA A 296 -11.01 -21.43 -10.30
N GLY A 297 -12.06 -21.92 -10.97
CA GLY A 297 -13.06 -22.81 -10.36
C GLY A 297 -14.18 -22.10 -9.61
N LEU A 298 -14.32 -20.78 -9.77
CA LEU A 298 -15.38 -20.00 -9.13
C LEU A 298 -16.62 -19.92 -10.04
N PRO A 299 -17.82 -20.33 -9.60
CA PRO A 299 -19.04 -20.11 -10.35
C PRO A 299 -19.25 -18.63 -10.66
N GLY A 300 -19.59 -18.31 -11.91
CA GLY A 300 -19.67 -16.92 -12.35
C GLY A 300 -20.71 -16.08 -11.61
N GLN A 301 -21.80 -16.69 -11.16
CA GLN A 301 -22.80 -16.01 -10.31
C GLN A 301 -22.27 -15.67 -8.91
N THR A 302 -21.45 -16.55 -8.33
CA THR A 302 -20.79 -16.32 -7.04
C THR A 302 -19.74 -15.22 -7.17
N ALA A 303 -18.92 -15.27 -8.23
CA ALA A 303 -17.93 -14.23 -8.51
C ALA A 303 -18.58 -12.85 -8.71
N LYS A 304 -19.70 -12.80 -9.43
CA LYS A 304 -20.48 -11.56 -9.61
C LYS A 304 -21.00 -11.00 -8.30
N ARG A 305 -21.62 -11.84 -7.46
CA ARG A 305 -22.12 -11.41 -6.15
C ARG A 305 -20.99 -10.89 -5.26
N LEU A 306 -19.87 -11.60 -5.22
CA LEU A 306 -18.69 -11.17 -4.45
C LEU A 306 -18.20 -9.79 -4.91
N GLN A 307 -18.13 -9.54 -6.22
CA GLN A 307 -17.76 -8.23 -6.77
C GLN A 307 -18.75 -7.13 -6.34
N GLU A 308 -20.06 -7.39 -6.41
CA GLU A 308 -21.10 -6.43 -6.03
C GLU A 308 -21.08 -6.12 -4.53
N GLU A 309 -20.90 -7.14 -3.68
CA GLU A 309 -20.84 -6.96 -2.22
C GLU A 309 -19.52 -6.31 -1.79
N TYR A 310 -18.38 -6.65 -2.41
CA TYR A 310 -17.11 -5.97 -2.15
C TYR A 310 -17.16 -4.49 -2.55
N LYS A 311 -17.72 -4.18 -3.73
CA LYS A 311 -17.95 -2.80 -4.14
C LYS A 311 -18.82 -2.04 -3.12
N SER A 312 -19.93 -2.65 -2.69
CA SER A 312 -20.84 -2.04 -1.72
C SER A 312 -20.18 -1.81 -0.36
N PHE A 313 -19.32 -2.74 0.06
CA PHE A 313 -18.54 -2.63 1.30
C PHE A 313 -17.54 -1.46 1.21
N ILE A 314 -16.75 -1.37 0.13
CA ILE A 314 -15.80 -0.28 -0.07
C ILE A 314 -16.52 1.08 -0.14
N GLU A 315 -17.67 1.17 -0.81
CA GLU A 315 -18.48 2.40 -0.83
C GLU A 315 -18.98 2.83 0.55
N LEU A 316 -19.14 1.88 1.48
CA LEU A 316 -19.54 2.14 2.86
C LEU A 316 -18.35 2.53 3.74
N VAL A 317 -17.20 1.86 3.57
CA VAL A 317 -15.95 2.21 4.26
C VAL A 317 -15.50 3.62 3.87
N ALA A 318 -15.57 3.97 2.59
CA ALA A 318 -15.23 5.29 2.06
C ALA A 318 -16.08 6.46 2.61
N LYS A 319 -17.16 6.17 3.36
CA LYS A 319 -17.92 7.20 4.07
C LYS A 319 -17.32 7.58 5.42
N GLY A 320 -16.30 6.87 5.91
CA GLY A 320 -15.68 7.14 7.21
C GLY A 320 -16.73 7.15 8.33
N ASP A 321 -16.53 7.93 9.37
CA ASP A 321 -17.38 8.00 10.57
C ASP A 321 -18.85 8.35 10.32
N ASP A 322 -19.20 8.85 9.12
CA ASP A 322 -20.58 9.08 8.70
C ASP A 322 -21.35 7.78 8.35
N ALA A 323 -20.66 6.64 8.29
CA ALA A 323 -21.27 5.35 7.99
C ALA A 323 -21.97 4.76 9.21
N ASP A 324 -23.24 4.38 9.04
CA ASP A 324 -24.02 3.65 10.03
C ASP A 324 -23.30 2.33 10.41
N ALA A 325 -22.99 2.16 11.70
CA ALA A 325 -22.28 1.00 12.21
C ALA A 325 -23.03 -0.31 11.92
N ALA A 326 -24.36 -0.32 12.04
CA ALA A 326 -25.16 -1.51 11.73
C ALA A 326 -25.14 -1.85 10.22
N ALA A 327 -25.03 -0.85 9.35
CA ALA A 327 -24.82 -1.06 7.92
C ALA A 327 -23.43 -1.66 7.62
N ARG A 328 -22.40 -1.26 8.38
CA ARG A 328 -21.04 -1.83 8.25
C ARG A 328 -21.02 -3.29 8.67
N ASP A 329 -21.60 -3.59 9.83
CA ASP A 329 -21.75 -4.96 10.32
C ASP A 329 -22.53 -5.82 9.33
N ALA A 330 -23.63 -5.30 8.77
CA ALA A 330 -24.41 -6.00 7.76
C ALA A 330 -23.60 -6.26 6.47
N ALA A 331 -22.81 -5.29 6.01
CA ALA A 331 -21.96 -5.45 4.83
C ALA A 331 -20.85 -6.48 5.07
N GLN A 332 -20.18 -6.43 6.23
CA GLN A 332 -19.19 -7.42 6.64
C GLN A 332 -19.81 -8.83 6.71
N GLN A 333 -21.01 -8.96 7.27
CA GLN A 333 -21.71 -10.24 7.33
C GLN A 333 -22.01 -10.81 5.94
N LYS A 334 -22.38 -9.96 4.97
CA LYS A 334 -22.58 -10.40 3.58
C LYS A 334 -21.29 -10.85 2.90
N LEU A 335 -20.16 -10.20 3.20
CA LEU A 335 -18.85 -10.64 2.74
C LEU A 335 -18.49 -12.01 3.32
N LEU A 336 -18.75 -12.24 4.62
CA LEU A 336 -18.55 -13.55 5.25
C LEU A 336 -19.43 -14.65 4.61
N VAL A 337 -20.69 -14.34 4.30
CA VAL A 337 -21.55 -15.26 3.55
C VAL A 337 -20.96 -15.56 2.17
N SER A 338 -20.51 -14.53 1.45
CA SER A 338 -19.89 -14.69 0.13
C SER A 338 -18.58 -15.49 0.19
N ALA A 339 -17.76 -15.29 1.21
CA ALA A 339 -16.54 -16.05 1.45
C ALA A 339 -16.83 -17.54 1.68
N ASN A 340 -17.87 -17.87 2.45
CA ASN A 340 -18.29 -19.25 2.63
C ASN A 340 -18.83 -19.89 1.33
N GLU A 341 -19.57 -19.14 0.50
CA GLU A 341 -20.00 -19.62 -0.82
C GLU A 341 -18.82 -19.86 -1.77
N VAL A 342 -17.81 -18.98 -1.72
CA VAL A 342 -16.55 -19.14 -2.45
C VAL A 342 -15.85 -20.42 -2.02
N LEU A 343 -15.69 -20.67 -0.72
CA LEU A 343 -15.07 -21.91 -0.23
C LEU A 343 -15.86 -23.17 -0.60
N ALA A 344 -17.19 -23.09 -0.55
CA ALA A 344 -18.08 -24.17 -0.98
C ALA A 344 -17.95 -24.51 -2.48
N ALA A 345 -17.55 -23.53 -3.30
CA ALA A 345 -17.27 -23.72 -4.71
C ALA A 345 -15.94 -24.41 -5.01
N LYS A 346 -15.08 -24.61 -4.00
CA LYS A 346 -13.78 -25.30 -4.11
C LYS A 346 -12.84 -24.66 -5.17
N PRO A 347 -12.56 -23.35 -5.09
CA PRO A 347 -11.66 -22.70 -6.02
C PRO A 347 -10.23 -23.25 -5.89
N SER A 348 -9.48 -23.06 -6.96
CA SER A 348 -8.05 -23.34 -7.01
C SER A 348 -7.26 -22.06 -7.20
N PHE A 349 -6.16 -21.95 -6.49
CA PHE A 349 -5.17 -20.89 -6.58
C PHE A 349 -3.84 -21.53 -6.97
N SER A 350 -3.12 -20.93 -7.91
CA SER A 350 -1.76 -21.35 -8.23
C SER A 350 -0.84 -20.18 -8.46
N ILE A 351 0.41 -20.38 -8.09
CA ILE A 351 1.55 -19.60 -8.54
C ILE A 351 2.31 -20.54 -9.48
N ASP A 352 2.09 -20.34 -10.78
CA ASP A 352 2.95 -20.92 -11.81
C ASP A 352 4.34 -20.36 -11.60
N PRO A 353 5.40 -21.15 -11.86
CA PRO A 353 6.65 -21.02 -11.13
C PRO A 353 7.19 -19.60 -11.13
N VAL A 354 7.48 -19.07 -9.93
CA VAL A 354 8.42 -17.96 -9.78
C VAL A 354 9.77 -18.48 -10.23
N LEU A 355 10.18 -18.10 -11.44
CA LEU A 355 11.46 -18.45 -12.02
C LEU A 355 12.41 -17.27 -11.85
N TRP A 356 13.43 -17.45 -11.03
CA TRP A 356 14.55 -16.53 -10.95
C TRP A 356 15.75 -17.14 -11.67
N LYS A 357 16.14 -16.51 -12.78
CA LYS A 357 17.20 -17.01 -13.65
C LYS A 357 18.37 -16.04 -13.69
N THR A 358 19.55 -16.51 -13.36
CA THR A 358 20.82 -15.80 -13.53
C THR A 358 21.70 -16.52 -14.56
N PRO A 359 22.85 -15.94 -14.98
CA PRO A 359 23.80 -16.65 -15.84
C PRO A 359 24.36 -17.95 -15.23
N GLN A 360 24.34 -18.09 -13.90
CA GLN A 360 24.94 -19.21 -13.16
C GLN A 360 23.93 -20.33 -12.86
N GLY A 361 22.63 -20.07 -12.94
CA GLY A 361 21.60 -21.06 -12.63
C GLY A 361 20.20 -20.48 -12.56
N GLU A 362 19.25 -21.34 -12.17
CA GLU A 362 17.84 -20.99 -12.04
C GLU A 362 17.32 -21.51 -10.69
N SER A 363 16.59 -20.66 -9.98
CA SER A 363 15.80 -21.05 -8.81
C SER A 363 14.32 -20.92 -9.13
N ARG A 364 13.52 -21.78 -8.53
CA ARG A 364 12.12 -21.97 -8.85
C ARG A 364 11.28 -22.11 -7.59
N PHE A 365 10.12 -21.48 -7.57
CA PHE A 365 9.09 -21.72 -6.57
C PHE A 365 7.73 -21.91 -7.24
N ASP A 366 7.03 -22.98 -6.90
CA ASP A 366 5.68 -23.29 -7.38
C ASP A 366 4.74 -23.45 -6.19
N LEU A 367 3.50 -23.03 -6.37
CA LEU A 367 2.43 -23.23 -5.39
C LEU A 367 1.13 -23.63 -6.10
N LYS A 368 0.47 -24.67 -5.61
CA LYS A 368 -0.91 -25.02 -5.96
C LYS A 368 -1.69 -25.24 -4.69
N LEU A 369 -2.79 -24.52 -4.56
CA LEU A 369 -3.70 -24.57 -3.43
C LEU A 369 -5.10 -24.85 -3.96
N ALA A 370 -5.73 -25.91 -3.47
CA ALA A 370 -7.14 -26.18 -3.73
C ALA A 370 -7.91 -26.01 -2.42
N MET A 371 -9.02 -25.27 -2.49
CA MET A 371 -9.85 -24.98 -1.33
C MET A 371 -11.02 -25.96 -1.21
N GLN A 372 -11.61 -26.02 -0.03
CA GLN A 372 -12.86 -26.71 0.25
C GLN A 372 -13.69 -25.96 1.29
N ALA A 373 -14.94 -26.37 1.44
CA ALA A 373 -15.76 -25.90 2.56
C ALA A 373 -15.20 -26.45 3.88
N PRO A 374 -14.96 -25.60 4.89
CA PRO A 374 -14.69 -26.06 6.25
C PRO A 374 -15.93 -26.77 6.84
N LYS A 375 -15.75 -27.51 7.96
CA LYS A 375 -16.87 -28.24 8.58
C LYS A 375 -17.94 -27.32 9.13
N GLN A 376 -17.53 -26.16 9.63
CA GLN A 376 -18.39 -25.08 10.08
C GLN A 376 -18.12 -23.83 9.24
N PRO A 377 -19.14 -23.02 8.90
CA PRO A 377 -18.93 -21.77 8.19
C PRO A 377 -17.95 -20.85 8.92
N ILE A 378 -17.10 -20.16 8.16
CA ILE A 378 -16.23 -19.09 8.66
C ILE A 378 -17.10 -17.95 9.17
N THR A 379 -16.77 -17.44 10.36
CA THR A 379 -17.39 -16.27 10.99
C THR A 379 -16.30 -15.25 11.34
N THR A 380 -16.68 -14.17 12.02
CA THR A 380 -15.71 -13.20 12.59
C THR A 380 -14.79 -13.81 13.64
N ALA A 381 -15.11 -14.96 14.22
CA ALA A 381 -14.31 -15.66 15.21
C ALA A 381 -13.61 -16.90 14.63
N VAL A 382 -13.07 -16.77 13.41
CA VAL A 382 -12.42 -17.90 12.72
C VAL A 382 -11.10 -18.27 13.38
N THR A 383 -10.85 -19.57 13.55
CA THR A 383 -9.63 -20.09 14.19
C THR A 383 -8.62 -20.60 13.16
N PRO A 384 -7.33 -20.74 13.53
CA PRO A 384 -6.33 -21.39 12.67
C PRO A 384 -6.77 -22.79 12.20
N ARG A 385 -7.39 -23.58 13.08
CA ARG A 385 -7.94 -24.90 12.74
C ARG A 385 -8.98 -24.80 11.62
N GLN A 386 -9.90 -23.84 11.70
CA GLN A 386 -10.94 -23.66 10.67
C GLN A 386 -10.36 -23.23 9.32
N LEU A 387 -9.33 -22.39 9.31
CA LEU A 387 -8.63 -22.02 8.08
C LEU A 387 -7.93 -23.23 7.44
N LEU A 388 -7.29 -24.08 8.24
CA LEU A 388 -6.68 -25.31 7.75
C LEU A 388 -7.72 -26.30 7.20
N GLU A 389 -8.91 -26.39 7.81
CA GLU A 389 -10.02 -27.20 7.26
C GLU A 389 -10.51 -26.70 5.89
N ALA A 390 -10.37 -25.40 5.61
CA ALA A 390 -10.73 -24.82 4.32
C ALA A 390 -9.72 -25.15 3.18
N VAL A 391 -8.58 -25.76 3.51
CA VAL A 391 -7.61 -26.24 2.52
C VAL A 391 -7.92 -27.70 2.18
N ALA A 392 -8.17 -27.99 0.91
CA ALA A 392 -8.35 -29.37 0.43
C ALA A 392 -7.01 -30.03 0.13
N SER A 393 -6.14 -29.30 -0.56
CA SER A 393 -4.78 -29.74 -0.86
C SER A 393 -3.84 -28.57 -1.08
N LEU A 394 -2.57 -28.76 -0.70
CA LEU A 394 -1.46 -27.86 -0.98
C LEU A 394 -0.36 -28.67 -1.68
N ASP A 395 0.20 -28.16 -2.77
CA ASP A 395 1.45 -28.66 -3.35
C ASP A 395 2.35 -27.44 -3.56
N ALA A 396 3.40 -27.36 -2.74
CA ALA A 396 4.39 -26.31 -2.79
C ALA A 396 5.77 -26.93 -3.03
N SER A 397 6.52 -26.37 -3.96
CA SER A 397 7.90 -26.80 -4.21
C SER A 397 8.82 -25.61 -4.42
N VAL A 398 9.95 -25.62 -3.74
CA VAL A 398 11.03 -24.65 -3.94
C VAL A 398 12.31 -25.39 -4.30
N SER A 399 13.04 -24.86 -5.28
CA SER A 399 14.36 -25.34 -5.68
C SER A 399 15.28 -24.14 -5.78
N ILE A 400 16.22 -24.04 -4.85
CA ILE A 400 17.23 -22.98 -4.82
C ILE A 400 18.51 -23.54 -5.42
N SER A 401 18.95 -23.01 -6.56
CA SER A 401 20.23 -23.37 -7.15
C SER A 401 21.37 -22.79 -6.33
N GLN A 402 22.27 -23.63 -5.80
CA GLN A 402 23.41 -23.15 -5.03
C GLN A 402 24.34 -22.30 -5.89
N ALA A 403 24.50 -22.63 -7.17
CA ALA A 403 25.31 -21.84 -8.10
C ALA A 403 24.74 -20.44 -8.30
N MET A 404 23.42 -20.34 -8.48
CA MET A 404 22.71 -19.07 -8.58
C MET A 404 22.85 -18.26 -7.28
N ALA A 405 22.51 -18.87 -6.13
CA ALA A 405 22.58 -18.21 -4.83
C ALA A 405 24.01 -17.75 -4.47
N THR A 406 25.03 -18.56 -4.80
CA THR A 406 26.44 -18.18 -4.64
C THR A 406 26.79 -16.99 -5.53
N GLY A 407 26.36 -16.99 -6.79
CA GLY A 407 26.61 -15.86 -7.70
C GLY A 407 25.97 -14.56 -7.23
N VAL A 408 24.73 -14.63 -6.72
CA VAL A 408 24.03 -13.48 -6.12
C VAL A 408 24.74 -12.98 -4.87
N ALA A 409 25.06 -13.87 -3.93
CA ALA A 409 25.77 -13.51 -2.70
C ALA A 409 27.15 -12.92 -2.99
N ALA A 410 27.89 -13.48 -3.94
CA ALA A 410 29.17 -12.94 -4.39
C ALA A 410 29.00 -11.54 -4.99
N ALA A 411 28.00 -11.33 -5.84
CA ALA A 411 27.71 -10.01 -6.40
C ALA A 411 27.40 -8.98 -5.31
N VAL A 412 26.64 -9.34 -4.27
CA VAL A 412 26.39 -8.46 -3.11
C VAL A 412 27.69 -8.14 -2.36
N LEU A 413 28.52 -9.13 -2.05
CA LEU A 413 29.82 -8.91 -1.39
C LEU A 413 30.75 -8.02 -2.22
N GLU A 414 30.75 -8.16 -3.55
CA GLU A 414 31.48 -7.26 -4.45
C GLU A 414 30.97 -5.82 -4.38
N THR A 415 29.64 -5.61 -4.27
CA THR A 415 29.08 -4.26 -4.06
C THR A 415 29.48 -3.64 -2.73
N GLN A 416 29.89 -4.45 -1.75
CA GLN A 416 30.43 -4.02 -0.45
C GLN A 416 31.96 -3.81 -0.49
N GLY A 417 32.60 -3.97 -1.64
CA GLY A 417 34.02 -3.68 -1.85
C GLY A 417 34.96 -4.88 -1.73
N LEU A 418 34.45 -6.11 -1.59
CA LEU A 418 35.30 -7.31 -1.66
C LEU A 418 35.77 -7.55 -3.11
N ASP A 419 36.99 -8.06 -3.26
CA ASP A 419 37.46 -8.52 -4.56
C ASP A 419 36.69 -9.77 -5.02
N ALA A 420 36.55 -9.95 -6.32
CA ALA A 420 35.71 -11.01 -6.91
C ALA A 420 36.12 -12.43 -6.47
N GLU A 421 37.42 -12.69 -6.28
CA GLU A 421 37.88 -14.03 -5.89
C GLU A 421 37.54 -14.33 -4.43
N SER A 422 37.75 -13.35 -3.54
CA SER A 422 37.39 -13.47 -2.13
C SER A 422 35.88 -13.48 -1.92
N ALA A 423 35.13 -12.62 -2.63
CA ALA A 423 33.67 -12.59 -2.62
C ALA A 423 33.08 -13.95 -3.04
N GLN A 424 33.60 -14.55 -4.12
CA GLN A 424 33.16 -15.86 -4.58
C GLN A 424 33.43 -16.96 -3.55
N ARG A 425 34.63 -16.98 -2.93
CA ARG A 425 34.98 -17.97 -1.90
C ARG A 425 34.10 -17.84 -0.67
N GLU A 426 33.89 -16.62 -0.19
CA GLU A 426 33.09 -16.36 1.01
C GLU A 426 31.61 -16.67 0.74
N ALA A 427 31.07 -16.24 -0.40
CA ALA A 427 29.71 -16.58 -0.82
C ALA A 427 29.50 -18.10 -0.90
N GLN A 428 30.46 -18.83 -1.49
CA GLN A 428 30.38 -20.29 -1.60
C GLN A 428 30.34 -20.96 -0.21
N LYS A 429 31.14 -20.47 0.74
CA LYS A 429 31.16 -20.96 2.11
C LYS A 429 29.84 -20.64 2.84
N GLN A 430 29.33 -19.42 2.72
CA GLN A 430 28.09 -18.99 3.38
C GLN A 430 26.88 -19.76 2.83
N VAL A 431 26.72 -19.79 1.50
CA VAL A 431 25.64 -20.52 0.83
C VAL A 431 25.73 -22.02 1.12
N GLY A 432 26.94 -22.59 1.09
CA GLY A 432 27.16 -24.00 1.44
C GLY A 432 26.77 -24.31 2.88
N THR A 433 27.15 -23.45 3.84
CA THR A 433 26.77 -23.57 5.26
C THR A 433 25.27 -23.49 5.44
N MET A 434 24.60 -22.49 4.84
CA MET A 434 23.15 -22.32 4.91
C MET A 434 22.42 -23.51 4.30
N ALA A 435 22.85 -23.99 3.13
CA ALA A 435 22.24 -25.14 2.50
C ALA A 435 22.45 -26.43 3.30
N GLY A 436 23.63 -26.60 3.92
CA GLY A 436 23.91 -27.70 4.84
C GLY A 436 23.05 -27.65 6.11
N MET A 437 22.87 -26.47 6.70
CA MET A 437 22.00 -26.26 7.86
C MET A 437 20.54 -26.51 7.52
N ALA A 438 20.07 -26.04 6.36
CA ALA A 438 18.71 -26.31 5.89
C ALA A 438 18.46 -27.82 5.68
N ALA A 439 19.45 -28.54 5.13
CA ALA A 439 19.38 -29.99 5.03
C ALA A 439 19.38 -30.68 6.40
N MET A 440 20.22 -30.21 7.33
CA MET A 440 20.30 -30.72 8.70
C MET A 440 18.97 -30.56 9.46
N MET A 441 18.33 -29.39 9.34
CA MET A 441 17.03 -29.09 9.95
C MET A 441 15.85 -29.70 9.19
N GLN A 442 16.10 -30.52 8.16
CA GLN A 442 15.07 -31.16 7.31
C GLN A 442 14.17 -30.17 6.55
N MET A 443 14.62 -28.92 6.40
CA MET A 443 13.89 -27.89 5.64
C MET A 443 13.98 -28.12 4.13
N GLY A 444 14.97 -28.89 3.66
CA GLY A 444 15.11 -29.32 2.26
C GLY A 444 16.12 -30.45 2.11
N VAL A 445 16.27 -30.95 0.89
CA VAL A 445 17.24 -31.99 0.51
C VAL A 445 18.17 -31.44 -0.55
N LEU A 446 19.46 -31.77 -0.45
CA LEU A 446 20.43 -31.45 -1.49
C LEU A 446 20.30 -32.44 -2.64
N GLU A 447 19.81 -31.97 -3.78
CA GLU A 447 19.61 -32.76 -5.00
C GLU A 447 20.27 -32.05 -6.18
N ASN A 448 21.22 -32.71 -6.86
CA ASN A 448 21.85 -32.19 -8.09
C ASN A 448 22.43 -30.76 -8.00
N GLY A 449 22.96 -30.37 -6.83
CA GLY A 449 23.51 -29.03 -6.61
C GLY A 449 22.46 -27.96 -6.25
N ASN A 450 21.23 -28.37 -5.99
CA ASN A 450 20.14 -27.50 -5.54
C ASN A 450 19.70 -27.90 -4.12
N LEU A 451 19.26 -26.92 -3.34
CA LEU A 451 18.47 -27.17 -2.13
C LEU A 451 17.00 -27.21 -2.55
N VAL A 452 16.40 -28.40 -2.46
CA VAL A 452 15.01 -28.62 -2.88
C VAL A 452 14.15 -28.90 -1.66
N SER A 453 13.04 -28.19 -1.53
CA SER A 453 12.02 -28.48 -0.52
C SER A 453 10.68 -28.69 -1.20
N ARG A 454 9.97 -29.75 -0.80
CA ARG A 454 8.66 -30.13 -1.31
C ARG A 454 7.72 -30.34 -0.13
N MET A 455 6.62 -29.60 -0.12
CA MET A 455 5.55 -29.73 0.85
C MET A 455 4.28 -30.11 0.12
N ARG A 456 3.65 -31.20 0.54
CA ARG A 456 2.33 -31.59 0.09
C ARG A 456 1.41 -31.75 1.27
N TYR A 457 0.20 -31.26 1.14
CA TYR A 457 -0.89 -31.52 2.07
C TYR A 457 -2.06 -32.09 1.29
N ALA A 458 -2.56 -33.23 1.74
CA ALA A 458 -3.80 -33.85 1.27
C ALA A 458 -4.30 -34.82 2.33
N ASP A 459 -5.63 -34.98 2.41
CA ASP A 459 -6.26 -35.99 3.27
C ASP A 459 -5.79 -35.95 4.75
N GLY A 460 -5.58 -34.73 5.28
CA GLY A 460 -5.16 -34.52 6.67
C GLY A 460 -3.70 -34.86 6.97
N THR A 461 -2.88 -35.13 5.96
CA THR A 461 -1.46 -35.47 6.11
C THR A 461 -0.59 -34.45 5.40
N ILE A 462 0.44 -33.95 6.10
CA ILE A 462 1.51 -33.15 5.52
C ILE A 462 2.68 -34.09 5.19
N ASP A 463 3.07 -34.15 3.93
CA ASP A 463 4.32 -34.72 3.46
C ASP A 463 5.32 -33.57 3.24
N LEU A 464 6.30 -33.45 4.14
CA LEU A 464 7.40 -32.51 3.99
C LEU A 464 8.68 -33.30 3.66
N ASN A 465 9.21 -33.10 2.46
CA ASN A 465 10.45 -33.74 1.99
C ASN A 465 10.45 -35.28 2.10
N GLY A 466 9.29 -35.93 1.93
CA GLY A 466 9.10 -37.38 2.03
C GLY A 466 8.70 -37.86 3.44
N LYS A 467 8.66 -36.97 4.44
CA LYS A 467 8.25 -37.28 5.81
C LYS A 467 6.78 -36.93 6.00
N GLN A 468 5.96 -37.96 6.16
CA GLN A 468 4.53 -37.81 6.41
C GLN A 468 4.26 -37.59 7.90
N THR A 469 3.51 -36.54 8.19
CA THR A 469 3.08 -36.14 9.53
C THR A 469 1.60 -35.76 9.48
N PRO A 470 0.73 -36.37 10.30
CA PRO A 470 -0.67 -35.96 10.39
C PRO A 470 -0.79 -34.49 10.82
N ILE A 471 -1.77 -33.77 10.26
CA ILE A 471 -2.01 -32.36 10.56
C ILE A 471 -2.26 -32.12 12.05
N ASP A 472 -2.87 -33.09 12.74
CA ASP A 472 -3.13 -33.04 14.18
C ASP A 472 -1.84 -32.87 14.98
N GLY A 473 -0.72 -33.46 14.54
CA GLY A 473 0.58 -33.27 15.21
C GLY A 473 1.12 -31.85 15.12
N TYR A 474 0.76 -31.09 14.08
CA TYR A 474 1.11 -29.67 13.97
C TYR A 474 0.13 -28.79 14.75
N LEU A 475 -1.15 -29.14 14.77
CA LEU A 475 -2.14 -28.46 15.61
C LEU A 475 -1.81 -28.61 17.11
N GLU A 476 -1.32 -29.78 17.52
CA GLU A 476 -0.80 -30.01 18.87
C GLU A 476 0.38 -29.10 19.21
N MET A 477 1.25 -28.81 18.24
CA MET A 477 2.40 -27.91 18.42
C MET A 477 1.96 -26.45 18.65
N LEU A 478 0.84 -26.04 18.04
CA LEU A 478 0.20 -24.74 18.30
C LEU A 478 -0.55 -24.71 19.64
N GLY A 479 -0.80 -25.86 20.25
CA GLY A 479 -1.50 -25.95 21.54
C GLY A 479 -2.87 -25.25 21.52
N PRO A 480 -3.23 -24.49 22.57
CA PRO A 480 -4.53 -23.82 22.65
C PRO A 480 -4.73 -22.71 21.60
N GLU A 481 -3.65 -22.17 21.01
CA GLU A 481 -3.72 -21.11 20.00
C GLU A 481 -4.41 -21.59 18.71
N ALA A 482 -4.37 -22.89 18.41
CA ALA A 482 -5.05 -23.47 17.24
C ALA A 482 -6.57 -23.29 17.24
N ASP A 483 -7.16 -23.13 18.43
CA ASP A 483 -8.61 -23.01 18.66
C ASP A 483 -9.02 -21.61 19.15
N GLN A 484 -8.06 -20.69 19.30
CA GLN A 484 -8.36 -19.30 19.59
C GLN A 484 -8.81 -18.59 18.30
N PRO A 485 -9.85 -17.73 18.37
CA PRO A 485 -10.21 -16.86 17.26
C PRO A 485 -9.02 -15.99 16.85
N LEU A 486 -8.75 -15.95 15.56
CA LEU A 486 -7.82 -14.99 15.00
C LEU A 486 -8.41 -13.59 15.12
N SER A 487 -7.65 -12.68 15.70
CA SER A 487 -7.88 -11.25 15.53
C SER A 487 -7.46 -10.87 14.11
N PHE A 488 -8.43 -10.50 13.27
CA PHE A 488 -8.14 -9.77 12.05
C PHE A 488 -8.34 -8.31 12.37
N GLU A 489 -7.25 -7.64 12.74
CA GLU A 489 -7.24 -6.19 12.68
C GLU A 489 -7.39 -5.81 11.20
N PRO A 490 -8.38 -4.99 10.85
CA PRO A 490 -8.46 -4.49 9.49
C PRO A 490 -7.16 -3.71 9.24
N ALA A 491 -6.40 -4.10 8.21
CA ALA A 491 -5.19 -3.40 7.74
C ALA A 491 -5.45 -1.97 7.24
N LEU A 492 -6.64 -1.41 7.51
CA LEU A 492 -7.05 -0.03 7.24
C LEU A 492 -7.14 0.80 8.54
N ALA A 493 -6.78 0.21 9.69
CA ALA A 493 -6.67 0.89 10.97
C ALA A 493 -5.18 1.03 11.36
N ASP A 494 -4.37 1.59 10.48
CA ASP A 494 -3.08 2.15 10.91
C ASP A 494 -3.40 3.39 11.77
N GLY A 495 -3.57 3.16 13.08
CA GLY A 495 -3.82 4.23 14.05
C GLY A 495 -4.32 3.81 15.44
N GLU A 496 -4.67 2.53 15.68
CA GLU A 496 -5.21 2.13 17.01
C GLU A 496 -4.16 1.65 18.03
N ASP A 497 -2.88 1.51 17.63
CA ASP A 497 -1.79 1.17 18.56
C ASP A 497 -1.02 2.40 19.10
N GLU A 498 -1.52 3.60 18.84
CA GLU A 498 -0.98 4.83 19.44
C GLU A 498 -1.55 5.01 20.86
N LEU A 499 -0.68 4.92 21.86
CA LEU A 499 -1.00 5.39 23.20
C LEU A 499 -1.15 6.91 23.15
N GLY A 500 -2.39 7.41 23.23
CA GLY A 500 -2.67 8.83 23.44
C GLY A 500 -2.34 9.34 24.86
N SER A 501 -1.98 8.42 25.76
CA SER A 501 -1.57 8.71 27.14
C SER A 501 -0.73 7.56 27.72
N LEU A 502 0.14 7.89 28.67
CA LEU A 502 0.94 6.94 29.46
C LEU A 502 0.14 6.51 30.69
N ASP A 503 -0.20 5.22 30.73
CA ASP A 503 -0.88 4.59 31.87
C ASP A 503 0.17 3.92 32.79
N PRO A 504 0.33 4.38 34.05
CA PRO A 504 1.28 3.80 35.00
C PRO A 504 1.05 2.32 35.30
N GLU A 505 -0.20 1.84 35.35
CA GLU A 505 -0.47 0.41 35.60
C GLU A 505 -0.01 -0.45 34.42
N ARG A 506 -0.24 0.03 33.20
CA ARG A 506 0.24 -0.63 31.98
C ARG A 506 1.76 -0.69 31.92
N ILE A 507 2.45 0.41 32.26
CA ILE A 507 3.93 0.47 32.27
C ILE A 507 4.52 -0.44 33.35
N ALA A 508 3.92 -0.47 34.55
CA ALA A 508 4.29 -1.43 35.59
C ALA A 508 4.16 -2.88 35.09
N GLY A 509 3.04 -3.20 34.43
CA GLY A 509 2.82 -4.53 33.85
C GLY A 509 3.82 -4.91 32.76
N ILE A 510 4.28 -3.96 31.94
CA ILE A 510 5.32 -4.17 30.93
C ILE A 510 6.67 -4.51 31.59
N LEU A 511 7.05 -3.75 32.64
CA LEU A 511 8.28 -3.99 33.40
C LEU A 511 8.25 -5.37 34.08
N GLU A 512 7.13 -5.73 34.71
CA GLU A 512 6.96 -7.03 35.37
C GLU A 512 7.03 -8.21 34.40
N GLN A 513 6.38 -8.10 33.23
CA GLN A 513 6.44 -9.12 32.18
C GLN A 513 7.86 -9.36 31.66
N ASN A 514 8.72 -8.34 31.74
CA ASN A 514 10.12 -8.41 31.32
C ASN A 514 11.09 -8.71 32.46
N GLY A 515 10.59 -9.20 33.61
CA GLY A 515 11.41 -9.71 34.70
C GLY A 515 11.91 -8.66 35.69
N TYR A 516 11.37 -7.44 35.65
CA TYR A 516 11.60 -6.44 36.69
C TYR A 516 10.59 -6.60 37.83
N THR A 517 10.99 -6.21 39.04
CA THR A 517 10.07 -6.07 40.18
C THR A 517 9.83 -4.59 40.42
N VAL A 518 8.57 -4.18 40.51
CA VAL A 518 8.19 -2.77 40.66
C VAL A 518 7.25 -2.55 41.83
N GLU A 519 7.28 -1.36 42.41
CA GLU A 519 6.31 -0.88 43.38
C GLU A 519 5.69 0.43 42.86
N THR A 520 4.37 0.47 42.72
CA THR A 520 3.65 1.67 42.32
C THR A 520 3.23 2.46 43.56
N THR A 521 3.61 3.73 43.61
CA THR A 521 3.36 4.68 44.69
C THR A 521 2.96 6.04 44.10
N GLN A 522 3.01 7.10 44.92
CA GLN A 522 2.84 8.50 44.50
C GLN A 522 4.05 9.32 44.92
N ASP A 523 4.36 10.35 44.16
CA ASP A 523 5.40 11.33 44.50
C ASP A 523 4.92 12.37 45.53
N ASP A 524 5.78 13.35 45.84
CA ASP A 524 5.50 14.40 46.84
C ASP A 524 4.36 15.37 46.44
N VAL A 525 3.96 15.38 45.17
CA VAL A 525 2.84 16.20 44.66
C VAL A 525 1.58 15.39 44.35
N GLY A 526 1.65 14.07 44.52
CA GLY A 526 0.53 13.13 44.39
C GLY A 526 0.39 12.50 43.01
N ASP A 527 1.37 12.71 42.12
CA ASP A 527 1.41 12.09 40.79
C ASP A 527 1.91 10.64 40.91
N PRO A 528 1.50 9.73 40.00
CA PRO A 528 1.96 8.35 40.01
C PRO A 528 3.49 8.25 39.94
N LEU A 529 4.05 7.26 40.65
CA LEU A 529 5.48 6.96 40.66
C LEU A 529 5.65 5.44 40.64
N ILE A 530 6.51 4.92 39.75
CA ILE A 530 6.91 3.52 39.78
C ILE A 530 8.36 3.44 40.26
N VAL A 531 8.60 2.65 41.31
CA VAL A 531 9.92 2.33 41.85
C VAL A 531 10.31 0.95 41.36
N VAL A 532 11.40 0.85 40.60
CA VAL A 532 11.94 -0.43 40.15
C VAL A 532 12.87 -0.98 41.22
N THR A 533 12.41 -2.03 41.91
CA THR A 533 13.07 -2.58 43.11
C THR A 533 14.05 -3.72 42.79
N ALA A 534 13.87 -4.39 41.65
CA ALA A 534 14.83 -5.39 41.13
C ALA A 534 14.74 -5.52 39.61
N GLY A 535 15.85 -5.83 38.95
CA GLY A 535 15.92 -6.17 37.53
C GLY A 535 15.99 -7.67 37.27
N PRO A 536 15.99 -8.10 36.00
CA PRO A 536 16.22 -9.50 35.62
C PRO A 536 17.51 -10.02 36.26
N ASP A 537 17.45 -11.22 36.84
CA ASP A 537 18.54 -11.84 37.61
C ASP A 537 18.97 -11.10 38.91
N GLY A 538 18.18 -10.12 39.38
CA GLY A 538 18.33 -9.47 40.68
C GLY A 538 19.35 -8.32 40.72
N ALA A 539 19.78 -7.81 39.56
CA ALA A 539 20.76 -6.73 39.48
C ALA A 539 20.14 -5.39 39.04
N LEU A 540 20.29 -4.35 39.87
CA LEU A 540 20.13 -2.94 39.50
C LEU A 540 21.28 -2.16 40.14
N ALA A 541 22.13 -1.52 39.33
CA ALA A 541 23.29 -0.78 39.83
C ALA A 541 22.94 0.58 40.47
N GLY A 542 21.66 0.96 40.50
CA GLY A 542 21.16 2.18 41.09
C GLY A 542 19.63 2.15 41.28
N GLU A 543 19.12 3.07 42.08
CA GLU A 543 17.68 3.20 42.33
C GLU A 543 17.01 3.77 41.08
N THR A 544 16.10 3.00 40.46
CA THR A 544 15.45 3.41 39.21
C THR A 544 13.98 3.77 39.45
N LEU A 545 13.60 4.96 38.99
CA LEU A 545 12.30 5.58 39.19
C LEU A 545 11.69 5.92 37.83
N VAL A 546 10.38 5.73 37.70
CA VAL A 546 9.57 6.23 36.59
C VAL A 546 8.58 7.23 37.14
N GLU A 547 8.85 8.51 36.89
CA GLU A 547 8.04 9.64 37.32
C GLU A 547 7.09 10.05 36.20
N PHE A 548 5.85 10.40 36.53
CA PHE A 548 4.82 10.76 35.56
C PHE A 548 4.45 12.23 35.68
N TYR A 549 4.20 12.89 34.54
CA TYR A 549 3.80 14.30 34.49
C TYR A 549 2.63 14.54 33.54
N GLY A 550 1.95 15.66 33.75
CA GLY A 550 0.83 16.07 32.90
C GLY A 550 -0.37 15.14 33.01
N CYS A 551 -0.57 14.52 34.18
CA CYS A 551 -1.64 13.54 34.40
C CYS A 551 -3.02 14.20 34.45
N GLU A 552 -3.89 13.86 33.49
CA GLU A 552 -5.31 14.22 33.52
C GLU A 552 -6.10 13.34 34.50
N SER A 553 -5.61 12.11 34.71
CA SER A 553 -6.07 11.17 35.73
C SER A 553 -4.93 10.25 36.17
N ALA A 554 -5.14 9.44 37.20
CA ALA A 554 -4.14 8.48 37.69
C ALA A 554 -3.75 7.41 36.64
N GLU A 555 -4.56 7.23 35.60
CA GLU A 555 -4.39 6.24 34.53
C GLU A 555 -3.99 6.91 33.19
N SER A 556 -3.75 8.22 33.17
CA SER A 556 -3.53 8.98 31.92
C SER A 556 -2.61 10.17 32.12
N CYS A 557 -1.33 9.98 31.80
CA CYS A 557 -0.27 11.00 31.86
C CYS A 557 0.31 11.32 30.47
N GLN A 558 0.85 12.52 30.29
CA GLN A 558 1.37 12.97 28.99
C GLN A 558 2.85 12.67 28.82
N ASP A 559 3.60 12.70 29.92
CA ASP A 559 5.05 12.51 29.96
C ASP A 559 5.42 11.52 31.06
N MET A 560 6.53 10.79 30.86
CA MET A 560 7.25 10.14 31.94
C MET A 560 8.74 10.47 31.88
N LEU A 561 9.38 10.53 33.03
CA LEU A 561 10.84 10.58 33.19
C LEU A 561 11.29 9.27 33.80
N ILE A 562 12.17 8.56 33.11
CA ILE A 562 12.84 7.40 33.68
C ILE A 562 14.20 7.87 34.17
N LYS A 563 14.52 7.66 35.44
CA LYS A 563 15.82 8.04 36.01
C LYS A 563 16.40 6.94 36.89
N THR A 564 17.73 6.80 36.85
CA THR A 564 18.49 5.95 37.76
C THR A 564 19.44 6.82 38.58
N ILE A 565 19.39 6.63 39.90
CA ILE A 565 20.21 7.31 40.89
C ILE A 565 21.32 6.36 41.32
N PHE A 566 22.58 6.80 41.16
CA PHE A 566 23.77 6.04 41.52
C PHE A 566 24.48 6.67 42.70
N GLU A 567 24.71 5.87 43.74
CA GLU A 567 25.61 6.20 44.84
C GLU A 567 27.04 5.77 44.48
N THR A 568 27.91 6.73 44.19
CA THR A 568 29.31 6.46 43.81
C THR A 568 30.29 7.15 44.76
N GLU A 569 31.19 6.38 45.37
CA GLU A 569 32.34 6.92 46.12
C GLU A 569 33.67 6.40 45.52
N PRO A 570 34.58 7.27 45.01
CA PRO A 570 34.50 8.73 44.96
C PRO A 570 33.51 9.26 43.90
N PRO A 571 33.15 10.57 43.95
CA PRO A 571 32.27 11.20 42.96
C PRO A 571 32.73 11.00 41.52
N VAL A 572 31.79 10.77 40.60
CA VAL A 572 32.08 10.60 39.17
C VAL A 572 32.75 11.86 38.59
N PRO A 573 33.89 11.74 37.89
CA PRO A 573 34.53 12.88 37.26
C PRO A 573 33.60 13.55 36.23
N LEU A 574 33.47 14.88 36.29
CA LEU A 574 32.65 15.65 35.33
C LEU A 574 33.01 15.39 33.86
N LEU A 575 34.28 15.04 33.58
CA LEU A 575 34.70 14.67 32.23
C LEU A 575 34.02 13.37 31.75
N ALA A 576 33.85 12.37 32.62
CA ALA A 576 33.15 11.13 32.28
C ALA A 576 31.66 11.37 32.00
N LEU A 577 31.02 12.28 32.77
CA LEU A 577 29.63 12.69 32.51
C LEU A 577 29.50 13.42 31.17
N ASN A 578 30.44 14.33 30.87
CA ASN A 578 30.46 15.04 29.58
C ASN A 578 30.71 14.09 28.41
N ASP A 579 31.63 13.14 28.57
CA ASP A 579 31.93 12.13 27.55
C ASP A 579 30.72 11.23 27.31
N TRP A 580 29.98 10.84 28.36
CA TRP A 580 28.72 10.11 28.20
C TRP A 580 27.70 10.93 27.41
N ASN A 581 27.41 12.16 27.84
CA ASN A 581 26.42 13.03 27.20
C ASN A 581 26.79 13.39 25.74
N ALA A 582 28.09 13.42 25.41
CA ALA A 582 28.55 13.66 24.04
C ALA A 582 28.33 12.47 23.10
N ASN A 583 28.32 11.24 23.64
CA ASN A 583 28.24 10.01 22.86
C ASN A 583 26.85 9.32 22.93
N ASN A 584 26.03 9.65 23.92
CA ASN A 584 24.71 9.05 24.13
C ASN A 584 23.62 10.13 23.99
N ARG A 585 22.93 10.11 22.85
CA ARG A 585 21.95 11.13 22.48
C ARG A 585 20.69 11.15 23.35
N TRP A 586 20.26 9.98 23.82
CA TRP A 586 18.91 9.79 24.37
C TRP A 586 18.83 9.95 25.89
N THR A 587 19.96 9.99 26.58
CA THR A 587 20.02 10.08 28.04
C THR A 587 20.82 11.29 28.47
N ARG A 588 20.50 11.85 29.64
CA ARG A 588 21.28 12.91 30.29
C ARG A 588 21.88 12.40 31.59
N ALA A 589 23.20 12.53 31.72
CA ALA A 589 23.95 12.22 32.94
C ALA A 589 24.43 13.50 33.63
N TYR A 590 24.18 13.63 34.93
CA TYR A 590 24.65 14.77 35.74
C TYR A 590 24.83 14.39 37.21
N GLN A 591 25.41 15.30 38.00
CA GLN A 591 25.60 15.12 39.44
C GLN A 591 24.79 16.15 40.23
N THR A 592 24.11 15.71 41.29
CA THR A 592 23.37 16.59 42.21
C THR A 592 24.33 17.32 43.15
N PRO A 593 23.93 18.47 43.73
CA PRO A 593 24.71 19.14 44.78
C PRO A 593 25.02 18.24 46.00
N GLU A 594 24.19 17.23 46.23
CA GLU A 594 24.28 16.24 47.30
C GLU A 594 25.29 15.12 46.98
N GLY A 595 25.80 15.06 45.73
CA GLY A 595 26.85 14.14 45.30
C GLY A 595 26.36 12.90 44.56
N GLU A 596 25.05 12.74 44.37
CA GLU A 596 24.46 11.62 43.64
C GLU A 596 24.69 11.78 42.14
N THR A 597 24.92 10.68 41.44
CA THR A 597 25.02 10.69 39.99
C THR A 597 23.70 10.20 39.40
N ILE A 598 23.10 11.00 38.50
CA ILE A 598 21.81 10.73 37.88
C ILE A 598 22.03 10.43 36.40
N LEU A 599 21.35 9.39 35.91
CA LEU A 599 21.09 9.18 34.49
C LEU A 599 19.58 9.24 34.27
N GLU A 600 19.11 10.01 33.30
CA GLU A 600 17.67 10.11 33.03
C GLU A 600 17.34 10.20 31.54
N MET A 601 16.09 9.88 31.20
CA MET A 601 15.52 10.00 29.87
C MET A 601 14.03 10.37 29.95
N ASP A 602 13.65 11.40 29.19
CA ASP A 602 12.26 11.81 29.00
C ASP A 602 11.57 10.94 27.93
N VAL A 603 10.31 10.57 28.19
CA VAL A 603 9.40 9.94 27.22
C VAL A 603 8.12 10.75 27.18
N ASN A 604 7.71 11.12 25.98
CA ASN A 604 6.49 11.89 25.73
C ASN A 604 5.55 11.05 24.86
N ALA A 605 4.29 10.92 25.27
CA ALA A 605 3.26 10.22 24.50
C ALA A 605 2.28 11.16 23.78
N GLN A 606 2.57 12.46 23.79
CA GLN A 606 1.73 13.45 23.14
C GLN A 606 1.89 13.33 21.61
N GLY A 607 0.78 13.07 20.91
CA GLY A 607 0.80 12.83 19.46
C GLY A 607 0.93 11.35 19.06
N GLY A 608 0.70 10.43 20.01
CA GLY A 608 0.64 8.99 19.75
C GLY A 608 1.99 8.30 19.91
N LEU A 609 2.17 7.55 21.00
CA LEU A 609 3.34 6.68 21.19
C LEU A 609 2.94 5.22 20.97
N GLY A 610 3.48 4.59 19.93
CA GLY A 610 3.26 3.17 19.68
C GLY A 610 3.74 2.30 20.84
N THR A 611 3.03 1.20 21.14
CA THR A 611 3.40 0.27 22.21
C THR A 611 4.84 -0.27 22.06
N GLU A 612 5.25 -0.64 20.84
CA GLU A 612 6.62 -1.11 20.56
C GLU A 612 7.68 -0.02 20.80
N ALA A 613 7.35 1.23 20.47
CA ALA A 613 8.24 2.36 20.69
C ALA A 613 8.42 2.65 22.19
N LEU A 614 7.35 2.57 22.96
CA LEU A 614 7.38 2.68 24.43
C LEU A 614 8.26 1.60 25.05
N GLU A 615 8.09 0.33 24.66
CA GLU A 615 8.92 -0.77 25.15
C GLU A 615 10.40 -0.58 24.77
N SER A 616 10.66 -0.18 23.52
CA SER A 616 12.03 0.09 23.06
C SER A 616 12.69 1.23 23.84
N MET A 617 11.95 2.26 24.24
CA MET A 617 12.47 3.35 25.07
C MET A 617 12.73 2.87 26.50
N LEU A 618 11.76 2.22 27.14
CA LEU A 618 11.89 1.70 28.51
C LEU A 618 13.12 0.79 28.65
N PHE A 619 13.22 -0.24 27.81
CA PHE A 619 14.32 -1.21 27.92
C PHE A 619 15.62 -0.72 27.30
N GLY A 620 15.54 0.20 26.33
CA GLY A 620 16.71 0.94 25.85
C GLY A 620 17.36 1.75 26.97
N PHE A 621 16.57 2.44 27.80
CA PHE A 621 17.07 3.14 28.98
C PHE A 621 17.67 2.17 30.00
N MET A 622 17.02 1.04 30.30
CA MET A 622 17.56 0.06 31.24
C MET A 622 18.93 -0.48 30.78
N GLY A 623 19.09 -0.73 29.48
CA GLY A 623 20.38 -1.12 28.90
C GLY A 623 21.45 -0.03 29.04
N LEU A 624 21.11 1.21 28.67
CA LEU A 624 22.02 2.37 28.80
C LEU A 624 22.38 2.67 30.26
N SER A 625 21.46 2.46 31.19
CA SER A 625 21.70 2.59 32.64
C SER A 625 22.73 1.56 33.12
N GLY A 626 22.67 0.32 32.63
CA GLY A 626 23.69 -0.70 32.88
C GLY A 626 25.07 -0.33 32.31
N GLU A 627 25.14 0.14 31.06
CA GLU A 627 26.40 0.59 30.45
C GLU A 627 27.00 1.80 31.19
N PHE A 628 26.16 2.73 31.62
CA PHE A 628 26.58 3.89 32.40
C PHE A 628 27.10 3.47 33.78
N ALA A 629 26.44 2.52 34.42
CA ALA A 629 26.89 1.95 35.69
C ALA A 629 28.31 1.36 35.58
N GLU A 630 28.59 0.61 34.51
CA GLU A 630 29.94 0.08 34.24
C GLU A 630 30.97 1.20 34.05
N LEU A 631 30.61 2.25 33.33
CA LEU A 631 31.49 3.40 33.09
C LEU A 631 31.88 4.10 34.40
N ILE A 632 30.92 4.28 35.31
CA ILE A 632 31.13 4.99 36.57
C ILE A 632 31.60 4.07 37.72
N GLY A 633 31.65 2.76 37.48
CA GLY A 633 32.03 1.75 38.47
C GLY A 633 30.98 1.49 39.55
N ALA A 634 29.70 1.73 39.25
CA ALA A 634 28.59 1.35 40.12
C ALA A 634 28.33 -0.15 39.98
N THR A 635 28.15 -0.85 41.10
CA THR A 635 27.82 -2.28 41.14
C THR A 635 26.36 -2.49 41.55
N PRO A 636 25.67 -3.52 41.02
CA PRO A 636 24.35 -3.96 41.49
C PRO A 636 24.25 -4.28 42.97
#